data_AF-A0A2G5T4K9-F1
#
_entry.id   AF-A0A2G5T4K9-F1
#
_cell.length_a   1.000
_cell.length_b   1.000
_cell.length_c   1.000
_cell.angle_alpha   90.00
_cell.angle_beta   90.00
_cell.angle_gamma   90.00
#
_symmetry.space_group_name_H-M   'P 1'
#
loop_
_entity.id
_entity.type
_entity.pdbx_description
1 polymer ?
#
loop_
_entity_poly.entity_id
_entity_poly.type
_entity_poly.pdbx_seq_one_letter_code
_entity_poly.pdbx_strand_id
1 'polypeptide(L)'
;MEAPFFATVSSLVPWIVLEIEKLIENLDITTCLAIFGVVFVGALYLIHVIALCYGIFHLHKIYEPDATLPGVSIIKPIMGTDENLETNLTSFFTADYHQFELLFCFHSPQDDAVPVVKALIERYPDVDVTIFFQEHEIGFNPKINNMIPGYMAAKYPLIMISDSTIFTRPDGISDLAKRIMSEEKLGLITQIPYCMNRVGLANCFEQVFFGTSHAKIYLAGNFLGFNCPTGMSSIFKKAALDQCGGMVAFKDYMAEDYFFGKNLAARGYKSGISNQPALQNSAATTFTSFSNRVGRWAKLRIAMMPQVILVEPLQDCFPAGIIMALSVHYLFDITVPMLFVIHFFFWISMDYMIMRVMQNGPLTVSLIQFIGFWLLREFSSPVIFIKALMEPSVRWRNNIFHVKMCYDTLLTLDGTHIRGYLLTRLIGHGSFGAVYEAKCNSDTIAMKVAVEEEDLLVEAATLQKLYYSDISPKYHFTGRYGPYSIIGMELLGYDLESIRESTPWKSCQRPTLIRMAYQMVHCLQALHEKRLIHRDVKLSNFALSQPKTPGNQVSVKILDFGMSHEYSDAEGNLKEDPRGFVFKKMRYSSYDVCLGLDPAPKDDVIQVGYAILYAGGFDFHEKLKSPDNELMNWKRELIRAPGETLPLMLKFLTPFFEEVGELIDILPVNHDLLKQRIQQCLPEMNASSALTLTEEDGNPVLT
;
A
#
# COMPACT_ATOMS: atom_id res chain seq x y z
N MET A 1 -27.31 -7.50 -31.55
CA MET A 1 -27.36 -8.81 -32.25
C MET A 1 -26.37 -9.82 -31.65
N GLU A 2 -25.96 -9.67 -30.38
CA GLU A 2 -24.86 -10.43 -29.75
C GLU A 2 -25.32 -11.46 -28.69
N ALA A 3 -26.58 -11.41 -28.26
CA ALA A 3 -27.13 -12.29 -27.21
C ALA A 3 -27.17 -13.81 -27.57
N PRO A 4 -27.43 -14.24 -28.82
CA PRO A 4 -27.56 -15.68 -29.13
C PRO A 4 -26.22 -16.44 -29.14
N PHE A 5 -25.13 -15.77 -29.50
CA PHE A 5 -23.81 -16.41 -29.60
C PHE A 5 -23.24 -16.76 -28.22
N PHE A 6 -23.32 -15.83 -27.26
CA PHE A 6 -22.84 -16.05 -25.89
C PHE A 6 -23.65 -17.10 -25.12
N ALA A 7 -24.97 -17.17 -25.34
CA ALA A 7 -25.81 -18.22 -24.76
C ALA A 7 -25.46 -19.61 -25.29
N THR A 8 -25.14 -19.71 -26.59
CA THR A 8 -24.75 -20.97 -27.23
C THR A 8 -23.38 -21.45 -26.74
N VAL A 9 -22.39 -20.53 -26.65
CA VAL A 9 -21.06 -20.85 -26.11
C VAL A 9 -21.13 -21.22 -24.62
N SER A 10 -21.91 -20.50 -23.82
CA SER A 10 -22.11 -20.80 -22.39
C SER A 10 -22.77 -22.17 -22.15
N SER A 11 -23.61 -22.64 -23.07
CA SER A 11 -24.24 -23.97 -22.98
C SER A 11 -23.31 -25.13 -23.38
N LEU A 12 -22.24 -24.84 -24.14
CA LEU A 12 -21.25 -25.83 -24.56
C LEU A 12 -20.15 -26.07 -23.52
N VAL A 13 -19.86 -25.08 -22.67
CA VAL A 13 -18.78 -25.17 -21.66
C VAL A 13 -18.96 -26.36 -20.71
N PRO A 14 -20.14 -26.62 -20.11
CA PRO A 14 -20.31 -27.78 -19.21
C PRO A 14 -20.11 -29.12 -19.92
N TRP A 15 -20.51 -29.24 -21.18
CA TRP A 15 -20.33 -30.45 -21.98
C TRP A 15 -18.86 -30.66 -22.37
N ILE A 16 -18.16 -29.59 -22.74
CA ILE A 16 -16.72 -29.60 -23.01
C ILE A 16 -15.93 -29.99 -21.76
N VAL A 17 -16.29 -29.45 -20.59
CA VAL A 17 -15.67 -29.79 -19.31
C VAL A 17 -15.89 -31.27 -18.99
N LEU A 18 -17.12 -31.79 -19.15
CA LEU A 18 -17.44 -33.19 -18.89
C LEU A 18 -16.71 -34.15 -19.83
N GLU A 19 -16.53 -33.79 -21.11
CA GLU A 19 -15.77 -34.60 -22.06
C GLU A 19 -14.26 -34.49 -21.85
N ILE A 20 -13.75 -33.33 -21.41
CA ILE A 20 -12.36 -33.19 -20.97
C ILE A 20 -12.11 -34.04 -19.72
N GLU A 21 -13.03 -34.06 -18.75
CA GLU A 21 -12.94 -34.91 -17.55
C GLU A 21 -12.88 -36.40 -17.91
N LYS A 22 -13.76 -36.87 -18.81
CA LYS A 22 -13.72 -38.25 -19.32
C LYS A 22 -12.46 -38.57 -20.13
N LEU A 23 -11.91 -37.59 -20.86
CA LEU A 23 -10.64 -37.76 -21.58
C LEU A 23 -9.47 -37.86 -20.59
N ILE A 24 -9.45 -37.03 -19.55
CA ILE A 24 -8.44 -37.02 -18.49
C ILE A 24 -8.48 -38.30 -17.65
N GLU A 25 -9.67 -38.87 -17.38
CA GLU A 25 -9.81 -40.16 -16.68
C GLU A 25 -9.14 -41.33 -17.42
N ASN A 26 -8.95 -41.22 -18.73
CA ASN A 26 -8.33 -42.24 -19.57
C ASN A 26 -6.85 -41.96 -19.90
N LEU A 27 -6.29 -40.83 -19.43
CA LEU A 27 -4.90 -40.43 -19.67
C LEU A 27 -4.08 -40.62 -18.40
N ASP A 28 -2.89 -41.21 -18.53
CA ASP A 28 -1.96 -41.25 -17.40
C ASP A 28 -1.41 -39.85 -17.10
N ILE A 29 -1.01 -39.64 -15.86
CA ILE A 29 -0.52 -38.33 -15.38
C ILE A 29 0.65 -37.80 -16.22
N THR A 30 1.48 -38.68 -16.78
CA THR A 30 2.61 -38.32 -17.65
C THR A 30 2.13 -37.73 -18.96
N THR A 31 1.12 -38.33 -19.61
CA THR A 31 0.53 -37.78 -20.83
C THR A 31 -0.12 -36.42 -20.57
N CYS A 32 -0.84 -36.27 -19.44
CA CYS A 32 -1.42 -34.98 -19.05
C CYS A 32 -0.35 -33.89 -18.86
N LEU A 33 0.77 -34.22 -18.20
CA LEU A 33 1.89 -33.30 -18.02
C LEU A 33 2.58 -32.94 -19.33
N ALA A 34 2.75 -33.89 -20.25
CA ALA A 34 3.33 -33.63 -21.57
C ALA A 34 2.43 -32.73 -22.42
N ILE A 35 1.12 -32.99 -22.45
CA ILE A 35 0.15 -32.12 -23.14
C ILE A 35 0.20 -30.71 -22.54
N PHE A 36 0.19 -30.59 -21.21
CA PHE A 36 0.31 -29.31 -20.54
C PHE A 36 1.62 -28.59 -20.92
N GLY A 37 2.75 -29.29 -20.97
CA GLY A 37 4.04 -28.74 -21.36
C GLY A 37 4.03 -28.18 -22.79
N VAL A 38 3.45 -28.90 -23.75
CA VAL A 38 3.29 -28.41 -25.14
C VAL A 38 2.40 -27.17 -25.20
N VAL A 39 1.26 -27.19 -24.50
CA VAL A 39 0.32 -26.04 -24.47
C VAL A 39 0.96 -24.82 -23.82
N PHE A 40 1.64 -25.01 -22.68
CA PHE A 40 2.32 -23.95 -21.95
C PHE A 40 3.39 -23.27 -22.80
N VAL A 41 4.32 -24.04 -23.38
CA VAL A 41 5.39 -23.44 -24.20
C VAL A 41 4.85 -22.93 -25.54
N GLY A 42 3.81 -23.57 -26.09
CA GLY A 42 3.09 -23.06 -27.26
C GLY A 42 2.49 -21.67 -27.02
N ALA A 43 1.94 -21.42 -25.82
CA ALA A 43 1.47 -20.10 -25.43
C ALA A 43 2.63 -19.08 -25.33
N LEU A 44 3.80 -19.49 -24.86
CA LEU A 44 5.00 -18.62 -24.85
C LEU A 44 5.44 -18.24 -26.27
N TYR A 45 5.40 -19.16 -27.24
CA TYR A 45 5.67 -18.84 -28.64
C TYR A 45 4.66 -17.85 -29.20
N LEU A 46 3.37 -18.01 -28.87
CA LEU A 46 2.34 -17.06 -29.25
C LEU A 46 2.60 -15.67 -28.66
N ILE A 47 3.04 -15.59 -27.40
CA ILE A 47 3.46 -14.33 -26.76
C ILE A 47 4.60 -13.66 -27.54
N HIS A 48 5.61 -14.41 -28.00
CA HIS A 48 6.67 -13.85 -28.85
C HIS A 48 6.12 -13.25 -30.15
N VAL A 49 5.24 -13.99 -30.85
CA VAL A 49 4.66 -13.54 -32.12
C VAL A 49 3.79 -12.31 -31.90
N ILE A 50 2.92 -12.32 -30.88
CA ILE A 50 2.08 -11.19 -30.52
C ILE A 50 2.93 -9.96 -30.20
N ALA A 51 3.94 -10.11 -29.34
CA ALA A 51 4.82 -9.00 -28.96
C ALA A 51 5.52 -8.39 -30.18
N LEU A 52 6.04 -9.23 -31.09
CA LEU A 52 6.71 -8.77 -32.29
C LEU A 52 5.75 -8.05 -33.24
N CYS A 53 4.63 -8.67 -33.59
CA CYS A 53 3.63 -8.07 -34.47
C CYS A 53 3.09 -6.77 -33.89
N TYR A 54 2.69 -6.78 -32.61
CA TYR A 54 2.19 -5.60 -31.93
C TYR A 54 3.25 -4.49 -31.88
N GLY A 55 4.49 -4.82 -31.53
CA GLY A 55 5.60 -3.86 -31.50
C GLY A 55 5.82 -3.16 -32.85
N ILE A 56 5.78 -3.91 -33.96
CA ILE A 56 5.93 -3.36 -35.32
C ILE A 56 4.82 -2.35 -35.63
N PHE A 57 3.58 -2.64 -35.24
CA PHE A 57 2.43 -1.78 -35.55
C PHE A 57 2.19 -0.67 -34.53
N HIS A 58 2.71 -0.79 -33.31
CA HIS A 58 2.43 0.11 -32.20
C HIS A 58 3.55 1.14 -31.96
N LEU A 59 4.81 0.70 -31.98
CA LEU A 59 5.94 1.54 -31.59
C LEU A 59 6.36 2.51 -32.69
N HIS A 60 7.07 3.57 -32.27
CA HIS A 60 7.70 4.58 -33.13
C HIS A 60 6.77 5.35 -34.05
N LYS A 61 5.47 5.41 -33.73
CA LYS A 61 4.55 6.32 -34.42
C LYS A 61 4.93 7.76 -34.11
N ILE A 62 5.10 8.54 -35.17
CA ILE A 62 5.35 9.96 -35.09
C ILE A 62 4.01 10.67 -34.93
N TYR A 63 3.96 11.64 -34.03
CA TYR A 63 2.79 12.48 -33.85
C TYR A 63 3.09 13.92 -34.21
N GLU A 64 2.12 14.55 -34.85
CA GLU A 64 2.12 15.99 -35.04
C GLU A 64 1.70 16.68 -33.73
N PRO A 65 2.25 17.87 -33.43
CA PRO A 65 1.84 18.69 -32.29
C PRO A 65 0.34 18.98 -32.33
N ASP A 66 -0.34 18.71 -31.22
CA ASP A 66 -1.78 18.92 -31.07
C ASP A 66 -2.02 19.88 -29.89
N ALA A 67 -2.38 21.12 -30.23
CA ALA A 67 -2.67 22.18 -29.26
C ALA A 67 -4.03 22.01 -28.56
N THR A 68 -4.85 21.02 -28.93
CA THR A 68 -6.13 20.72 -28.28
C THR A 68 -5.98 19.78 -27.08
N LEU A 69 -4.82 19.15 -26.93
CA LEU A 69 -4.53 18.28 -25.79
C LEU A 69 -4.46 19.11 -24.50
N PRO A 70 -4.80 18.54 -23.33
CA PRO A 70 -4.68 19.26 -22.07
C PRO A 70 -3.21 19.48 -21.68
N GLY A 71 -2.95 20.51 -20.88
CA GLY A 71 -1.63 20.72 -20.31
C GLY A 71 -1.16 19.54 -19.43
N VAL A 72 0.15 19.45 -19.20
CA VAL A 72 0.78 18.38 -18.42
C VAL A 72 1.65 18.94 -17.30
N SER A 73 1.43 18.50 -16.06
CA SER A 73 2.32 18.78 -14.93
C SER A 73 3.31 17.64 -14.78
N ILE A 74 4.60 17.92 -14.96
CA ILE A 74 5.66 16.89 -14.98
C ILE A 74 6.40 16.93 -13.64
N ILE A 75 6.21 15.89 -12.83
CA ILE A 75 6.87 15.72 -11.55
C ILE A 75 8.17 14.94 -11.75
N LYS A 76 9.27 15.56 -11.32
CA LYS A 76 10.63 15.02 -11.41
C LYS A 76 11.19 14.82 -10.00
N PRO A 77 11.07 13.62 -9.40
CA PRO A 77 11.78 13.30 -8.18
C PRO A 77 13.28 13.18 -8.46
N ILE A 78 14.08 14.03 -7.82
CA ILE A 78 15.55 14.06 -7.97
C ILE A 78 16.20 13.77 -6.61
N MET A 79 17.28 13.00 -6.65
CA MET A 79 18.21 12.89 -5.53
C MET A 79 19.61 12.61 -6.05
N GLY A 80 20.56 13.47 -5.69
CA GLY A 80 21.97 13.37 -6.10
C GLY A 80 22.19 13.65 -7.59
N THR A 81 23.47 13.65 -7.97
CA THR A 81 23.92 13.94 -9.33
C THR A 81 24.40 12.69 -10.07
N ASP A 82 24.33 12.77 -11.38
CA ASP A 82 24.70 11.74 -12.35
C ASP A 82 25.37 12.45 -13.55
N GLU A 83 26.33 11.79 -14.22
CA GLU A 83 27.08 12.39 -15.35
C GLU A 83 26.18 12.88 -16.49
N ASN A 84 25.00 12.26 -16.67
CA ASN A 84 24.04 12.58 -17.71
C ASN A 84 22.83 13.36 -17.18
N LEU A 85 22.82 13.76 -15.89
CA LEU A 85 21.67 14.43 -15.28
C LEU A 85 21.30 15.71 -16.04
N GLU A 86 22.26 16.60 -16.33
CA GLU A 86 21.99 17.85 -17.06
C GLU A 86 21.39 17.56 -18.44
N THR A 87 21.93 16.59 -19.18
CA THR A 87 21.42 16.17 -20.49
C THR A 87 19.99 15.66 -20.41
N ASN A 88 19.70 14.80 -19.42
CA ASN A 88 18.37 14.22 -19.22
C ASN A 88 17.36 15.31 -18.84
N LEU A 89 17.70 16.22 -17.94
CA LEU A 89 16.82 17.31 -17.56
C LEU A 89 16.60 18.29 -18.70
N THR A 90 17.67 18.66 -19.43
CA THR A 90 17.60 19.55 -20.60
C THR A 90 16.59 19.04 -21.63
N SER A 91 16.50 17.71 -21.83
CA SER A 91 15.54 17.13 -22.77
C SER A 91 14.07 17.47 -22.47
N PHE A 92 13.73 17.72 -21.20
CA PHE A 92 12.38 18.15 -20.79
C PHE A 92 12.17 19.66 -20.98
N PHE A 93 13.21 20.47 -20.84
CA PHE A 93 13.14 21.92 -21.14
C PHE A 93 12.98 22.20 -22.64
N THR A 94 13.50 21.31 -23.48
CA THR A 94 13.40 21.44 -24.95
C THR A 94 12.36 20.50 -25.56
N ALA A 95 11.42 20.01 -24.76
CA ALA A 95 10.37 19.13 -25.26
C ALA A 95 9.35 19.91 -26.12
N ASP A 96 8.86 19.29 -27.19
CA ASP A 96 7.92 19.91 -28.12
C ASP A 96 6.48 19.63 -27.68
N TYR A 97 6.00 20.42 -26.71
CA TYR A 97 4.63 20.37 -26.22
C TYR A 97 4.11 21.77 -25.90
N HIS A 98 2.85 22.04 -26.27
CA HIS A 98 2.29 23.39 -26.25
C HIS A 98 2.11 23.98 -24.83
N GLN A 99 1.82 23.15 -23.82
CA GLN A 99 1.56 23.62 -22.46
C GLN A 99 1.96 22.59 -21.41
N PHE A 100 3.04 22.84 -20.69
CA PHE A 100 3.49 22.00 -19.59
C PHE A 100 4.20 22.82 -18.52
N GLU A 101 4.35 22.23 -17.34
CA GLU A 101 5.20 22.75 -16.26
C GLU A 101 6.11 21.65 -15.72
N LEU A 102 7.27 22.04 -15.21
CA LEU A 102 8.23 21.13 -14.57
C LEU A 102 8.24 21.37 -13.05
N LEU A 103 7.95 20.30 -12.30
CA LEU A 103 7.89 20.31 -10.84
C LEU A 103 9.03 19.44 -10.33
N PHE A 104 10.14 20.08 -9.97
CA PHE A 104 11.32 19.38 -9.46
C PHE A 104 11.21 19.17 -7.96
N CYS A 105 11.24 17.91 -7.54
CA CYS A 105 11.07 17.52 -6.14
C CYS A 105 12.39 16.99 -5.57
N PHE A 106 12.90 17.65 -4.54
CA PHE A 106 14.12 17.27 -3.83
C PHE A 106 13.84 16.89 -2.38
N HIS A 107 14.63 15.96 -1.85
CA HIS A 107 14.57 15.63 -0.42
C HIS A 107 15.07 16.78 0.46
N SER A 108 16.09 17.52 0.01
CA SER A 108 16.72 18.58 0.78
C SER A 108 17.20 19.73 -0.14
N PRO A 109 17.20 20.99 0.34
CA PRO A 109 17.80 22.12 -0.37
C PRO A 109 19.31 22.00 -0.61
N GLN A 110 19.99 21.11 0.11
CA GLN A 110 21.43 20.88 0.02
C GLN A 110 21.80 19.78 -0.99
N ASP A 111 20.83 19.25 -1.75
CA ASP A 111 21.11 18.23 -2.75
C ASP A 111 21.96 18.79 -3.91
N ASP A 112 23.01 18.06 -4.28
CA ASP A 112 23.98 18.45 -5.32
C ASP A 112 23.35 18.67 -6.70
N ALA A 113 22.14 18.16 -6.94
CA ALA A 113 21.41 18.38 -8.18
C ALA A 113 20.64 19.70 -8.24
N VAL A 114 20.43 20.38 -7.10
CA VAL A 114 19.72 21.67 -7.06
C VAL A 114 20.42 22.75 -7.90
N PRO A 115 21.76 22.93 -7.84
CA PRO A 115 22.46 23.87 -8.71
C PRO A 115 22.28 23.59 -10.20
N VAL A 116 22.24 22.30 -10.59
CA VAL A 116 22.04 21.90 -12.00
C VAL A 116 20.66 22.35 -12.49
N VAL A 117 19.61 22.14 -11.70
CA VAL A 117 18.25 22.59 -12.04
C VAL A 117 18.17 24.11 -12.11
N LYS A 118 18.78 24.83 -11.16
CA LYS A 118 18.80 26.30 -11.18
C LYS A 118 19.46 26.86 -12.43
N ALA A 119 20.60 26.28 -12.85
CA ALA A 119 21.28 26.68 -14.08
C ALA A 119 20.42 26.44 -15.34
N LEU A 120 19.60 25.39 -15.35
CA LEU A 120 18.66 25.13 -16.46
C LEU A 120 17.49 26.11 -16.46
N ILE A 121 16.95 26.48 -15.30
CA ILE A 121 15.91 27.52 -15.19
C ILE A 121 16.43 28.86 -15.74
N GLU A 122 17.67 29.23 -15.42
CA GLU A 122 18.30 30.45 -15.97
C GLU A 122 18.50 30.38 -17.49
N ARG A 123 18.81 29.19 -18.03
CA ARG A 123 19.04 28.97 -19.47
C ARG A 123 17.73 28.96 -20.27
N TYR A 124 16.62 28.55 -19.66
CA TYR A 124 15.32 28.38 -20.30
C TYR A 124 14.21 29.12 -19.52
N PRO A 125 14.20 30.47 -19.53
CA PRO A 125 13.28 31.27 -18.72
C PRO A 125 11.81 31.18 -19.16
N ASP A 126 11.56 30.72 -20.39
CA ASP A 126 10.21 30.58 -20.95
C ASP A 126 9.47 29.31 -20.47
N VAL A 127 10.18 28.40 -19.77
CA VAL A 127 9.60 27.16 -19.25
C VAL A 127 9.09 27.39 -17.82
N ASP A 128 7.84 27.04 -17.55
CA ASP A 128 7.24 27.12 -16.22
C ASP A 128 7.84 26.05 -15.30
N VAL A 129 8.64 26.47 -14.32
CA VAL A 129 9.36 25.58 -13.42
C VAL A 129 9.15 25.97 -11.97
N THR A 130 8.85 24.98 -11.12
CA THR A 130 8.82 25.14 -9.66
C THR A 130 9.66 24.07 -8.98
N ILE A 131 10.40 24.48 -7.95
CA ILE A 131 11.21 23.58 -7.12
C ILE A 131 10.49 23.37 -5.79
N PHE A 132 10.37 22.10 -5.38
CA PHE A 132 9.83 21.68 -4.09
C PHE A 132 10.89 20.95 -3.27
N PHE A 133 10.81 21.13 -1.97
CA PHE A 133 11.62 20.39 -1.00
C PHE A 133 10.69 19.58 -0.10
N GLN A 134 11.11 18.37 0.28
CA GLN A 134 10.37 17.55 1.20
C GLN A 134 10.37 18.19 2.59
N GLU A 135 9.22 18.64 3.06
CA GLU A 135 9.08 19.26 4.39
C GLU A 135 8.86 18.22 5.49
N HIS A 136 8.11 17.15 5.21
CA HIS A 136 7.70 16.14 6.20
C HIS A 136 7.71 14.72 5.59
N GLU A 137 8.07 13.71 6.38
CA GLU A 137 7.90 12.30 6.01
C GLU A 137 6.45 11.87 6.28
N ILE A 138 5.71 11.52 5.22
CA ILE A 138 4.28 11.21 5.29
C ILE A 138 4.05 9.69 5.43
N GLY A 139 4.85 8.87 4.73
CA GLY A 139 4.84 7.40 4.83
C GLY A 139 6.21 6.77 4.55
N PHE A 140 6.24 5.44 4.40
CA PHE A 140 7.49 4.69 4.24
C PHE A 140 8.16 4.83 2.87
N ASN A 141 7.43 5.19 1.80
CA ASN A 141 7.98 5.34 0.45
C ASN A 141 8.63 6.74 0.27
N PRO A 142 9.98 6.83 0.19
CA PRO A 142 10.65 8.12 0.07
C PRO A 142 10.39 8.83 -1.25
N LYS A 143 10.10 8.09 -2.33
CA LYS A 143 9.77 8.66 -3.63
C LYS A 143 8.43 9.38 -3.57
N ILE A 144 7.42 8.77 -2.96
CA ILE A 144 6.10 9.39 -2.76
C ILE A 144 6.20 10.62 -1.85
N ASN A 145 6.92 10.52 -0.73
CA ASN A 145 7.13 11.66 0.17
C ASN A 145 7.72 12.88 -0.57
N ASN A 146 8.69 12.64 -1.46
CA ASN A 146 9.32 13.69 -2.26
C ASN A 146 8.35 14.29 -3.30
N MET A 147 7.50 13.47 -3.93
CA MET A 147 6.62 13.91 -5.02
C MET A 147 5.33 14.62 -4.54
N ILE A 148 4.88 14.41 -3.30
CA ILE A 148 3.59 14.94 -2.80
C ILE A 148 3.47 16.46 -2.95
N PRO A 149 4.45 17.30 -2.57
CA PRO A 149 4.35 18.75 -2.75
C PRO A 149 4.13 19.15 -4.22
N GLY A 150 4.87 18.53 -5.14
CA GLY A 150 4.69 18.73 -6.57
C GLY A 150 3.32 18.25 -7.06
N TYR A 151 2.83 17.12 -6.55
CA TYR A 151 1.50 16.61 -6.90
C TYR A 151 0.36 17.54 -6.47
N MET A 152 0.47 18.14 -5.27
CA MET A 152 -0.53 19.07 -4.76
C MET A 152 -0.51 20.41 -5.49
N ALA A 153 0.66 20.86 -5.92
CA ALA A 153 0.83 22.12 -6.64
C ALA A 153 0.57 22.03 -8.15
N ALA A 154 0.34 20.83 -8.68
CA ALA A 154 0.14 20.60 -10.11
C ALA A 154 -1.07 21.39 -10.66
N LYS A 155 -0.83 22.20 -11.69
CA LYS A 155 -1.81 23.08 -12.34
C LYS A 155 -2.69 22.35 -13.35
N TYR A 156 -2.20 21.26 -13.92
CA TYR A 156 -2.82 20.61 -15.07
C TYR A 156 -3.51 19.28 -14.72
N PRO A 157 -4.51 18.86 -15.52
CA PRO A 157 -5.28 17.63 -15.24
C PRO A 157 -4.52 16.33 -15.57
N LEU A 158 -3.43 16.40 -16.35
CA LEU A 158 -2.54 15.28 -16.60
C LEU A 158 -1.27 15.43 -15.78
N ILE A 159 -0.90 14.37 -15.07
CA ILE A 159 0.34 14.31 -14.27
C ILE A 159 1.27 13.30 -14.90
N MET A 160 2.48 13.71 -15.22
CA MET A 160 3.56 12.83 -15.64
C MET A 160 4.57 12.68 -14.51
N ILE A 161 4.92 11.45 -14.14
CA ILE A 161 6.04 11.16 -13.25
C ILE A 161 7.16 10.57 -14.09
N SER A 162 8.36 11.11 -13.98
CA SER A 162 9.53 10.62 -14.72
C SER A 162 10.78 10.66 -13.86
N ASP A 163 11.51 9.55 -13.81
CA ASP A 163 12.77 9.45 -13.08
C ASP A 163 13.84 10.38 -13.69
N SER A 164 14.80 10.82 -12.86
CA SER A 164 15.89 11.72 -13.27
C SER A 164 16.82 11.12 -14.35
N THR A 165 16.82 9.79 -14.49
CA THR A 165 17.66 9.08 -15.46
C THR A 165 17.02 8.92 -16.84
N ILE A 166 15.78 9.38 -17.02
CA ILE A 166 15.07 9.28 -18.29
C ILE A 166 15.37 10.50 -19.15
N PHE A 167 15.76 10.23 -20.39
CA PHE A 167 15.79 11.21 -21.47
C PHE A 167 14.45 11.17 -22.21
N THR A 168 13.81 12.32 -22.40
CA THR A 168 12.60 12.41 -23.22
C THR A 168 12.94 12.81 -24.65
N ARG A 169 12.29 12.16 -25.62
CA ARG A 169 12.32 12.63 -27.00
C ARG A 169 11.52 13.94 -27.10
N PRO A 170 11.75 14.77 -28.14
CA PRO A 170 10.97 15.99 -28.35
C PRO A 170 9.46 15.72 -28.37
N ASP A 171 9.02 14.62 -28.97
CA ASP A 171 7.63 14.19 -29.09
C ASP A 171 7.13 13.33 -27.90
N GLY A 172 7.95 13.11 -26.87
CA GLY A 172 7.65 12.16 -25.79
C GLY A 172 6.44 12.53 -24.94
N ILE A 173 6.28 13.82 -24.61
CA ILE A 173 5.13 14.33 -23.85
C ILE A 173 3.86 14.23 -24.71
N SER A 174 3.96 14.61 -25.99
CA SER A 174 2.88 14.54 -26.97
C SER A 174 2.35 13.12 -27.14
N ASP A 175 3.22 12.11 -27.27
CA ASP A 175 2.84 10.69 -27.35
C ASP A 175 2.04 10.25 -26.13
N LEU A 176 2.55 10.55 -24.93
CA LEU A 176 1.91 10.20 -23.66
C LEU A 176 0.55 10.87 -23.49
N ALA A 177 0.47 12.18 -23.70
CA ALA A 177 -0.76 12.96 -23.58
C ALA A 177 -1.82 12.50 -24.60
N LYS A 178 -1.43 12.28 -25.86
CA LYS A 178 -2.37 11.81 -26.89
C LYS A 178 -2.87 10.39 -26.60
N ARG A 179 -1.98 9.51 -26.13
CA ARG A 179 -2.35 8.12 -25.80
C ARG A 179 -3.33 8.05 -24.63
N ILE A 180 -3.12 8.81 -23.57
CA ILE A 180 -4.03 8.77 -22.41
C ILE A 180 -5.39 9.41 -22.73
N MET A 181 -5.41 10.36 -23.67
CA MET A 181 -6.64 11.01 -24.13
C MET A 181 -7.36 10.26 -25.24
N SER A 182 -6.78 9.21 -25.84
CA SER A 182 -7.42 8.47 -26.93
C SER A 182 -8.63 7.66 -26.48
N GLU A 183 -8.70 7.27 -25.21
CA GLU A 183 -9.87 6.59 -24.63
C GLU A 183 -10.21 7.22 -23.27
N GLU A 184 -11.50 7.40 -23.01
CA GLU A 184 -11.99 7.96 -21.75
C GLU A 184 -11.53 7.14 -20.54
N LYS A 185 -11.57 5.80 -20.66
CA LYS A 185 -11.20 4.88 -19.59
C LYS A 185 -9.70 4.67 -19.45
N LEU A 186 -8.83 5.15 -20.35
CA LEU A 186 -7.38 5.08 -20.12
C LEU A 186 -7.00 6.07 -19.02
N GLY A 187 -6.62 5.54 -17.86
CA GLY A 187 -6.30 6.31 -16.65
C GLY A 187 -4.81 6.43 -16.36
N LEU A 188 -4.00 5.52 -16.91
CA LEU A 188 -2.55 5.43 -16.69
C LEU A 188 -1.87 4.91 -17.97
N ILE A 189 -0.89 5.64 -18.47
CA ILE A 189 -0.03 5.21 -19.58
C ILE A 189 1.41 5.19 -19.11
N THR A 190 2.10 4.08 -19.37
CA THR A 190 3.53 3.89 -19.06
C THR A 190 4.34 3.81 -20.34
N GLN A 191 5.55 4.38 -20.33
CA GLN A 191 6.52 4.13 -21.39
C GLN A 191 7.28 2.83 -21.15
N ILE A 192 7.44 1.99 -22.18
CA ILE A 192 8.19 0.73 -22.07
C ILE A 192 9.65 1.04 -21.74
N PRO A 193 10.25 0.49 -20.67
CA PRO A 193 11.65 0.71 -20.35
C PRO A 193 12.59 0.24 -21.47
N TYR A 194 13.48 1.13 -21.90
CA TYR A 194 14.57 0.84 -22.82
C TYR A 194 15.80 1.70 -22.49
N CYS A 195 16.91 1.55 -23.22
CA CYS A 195 18.14 2.28 -22.95
C CYS A 195 18.59 3.13 -24.13
N MET A 196 19.14 4.30 -23.81
CA MET A 196 19.93 5.08 -24.78
C MET A 196 21.23 4.33 -25.10
N ASN A 197 21.76 4.56 -26.30
CA ASN A 197 23.01 3.96 -26.76
C ASN A 197 24.19 4.51 -25.94
N ARG A 198 24.70 3.71 -25.00
CA ARG A 198 25.82 4.04 -24.11
C ARG A 198 26.98 3.08 -24.34
N VAL A 199 28.20 3.59 -24.19
CA VAL A 199 29.44 2.80 -24.35
C VAL A 199 29.65 1.90 -23.13
N GLY A 200 30.12 0.66 -23.35
CA GLY A 200 30.51 -0.26 -22.28
C GLY A 200 29.70 -1.56 -22.25
N LEU A 201 30.36 -2.66 -21.86
CA LEU A 201 29.78 -4.01 -21.92
C LEU A 201 28.53 -4.17 -21.04
N ALA A 202 28.53 -3.60 -19.84
CA ALA A 202 27.39 -3.69 -18.92
C ALA A 202 26.19 -2.88 -19.42
N ASN A 203 26.42 -1.74 -20.10
CA ASN A 203 25.36 -0.95 -20.72
C ASN A 203 24.74 -1.69 -21.93
N CYS A 204 25.57 -2.39 -22.71
CA CYS A 204 25.09 -3.26 -23.79
C CYS A 204 24.23 -4.41 -23.24
N PHE A 205 24.66 -5.03 -22.14
CA PHE A 205 23.91 -6.09 -21.47
C PHE A 205 22.54 -5.60 -20.97
N GLU A 206 22.50 -4.43 -20.32
CA GLU A 206 21.27 -3.78 -19.89
C GLU A 206 20.31 -3.52 -21.07
N GLN A 207 20.85 -3.06 -22.20
CA GLN A 207 20.07 -2.84 -23.42
C GLN A 207 19.49 -4.15 -23.99
N VAL A 208 20.25 -5.25 -23.99
CA VAL A 208 19.74 -6.58 -24.40
C VAL A 208 18.64 -7.06 -23.44
N PHE A 209 18.79 -6.87 -22.13
CA PHE A 209 17.76 -7.25 -21.17
C PHE A 209 16.42 -6.52 -21.43
N PHE A 210 16.46 -5.18 -21.52
CA PHE A 210 15.25 -4.40 -21.74
C PHE A 210 14.64 -4.61 -23.13
N GLY A 211 15.50 -4.78 -24.15
CA GLY A 211 15.08 -4.97 -25.54
C GLY A 211 14.56 -6.37 -25.87
N THR A 212 14.71 -7.36 -24.97
CA THR A 212 14.28 -8.74 -25.22
C THR A 212 13.16 -9.16 -24.28
N SER A 213 13.48 -9.87 -23.18
CA SER A 213 12.48 -10.44 -22.27
C SER A 213 11.56 -9.40 -21.66
N HIS A 214 12.09 -8.23 -21.30
CA HIS A 214 11.27 -7.17 -20.71
C HIS A 214 10.29 -6.58 -21.75
N ALA A 215 10.77 -6.08 -22.89
CA ALA A 215 9.93 -5.55 -23.96
C ALA A 215 8.84 -6.54 -24.41
N LYS A 216 9.19 -7.83 -24.54
CA LYS A 216 8.27 -8.90 -24.92
C LYS A 216 7.02 -8.95 -24.05
N ILE A 217 7.19 -8.96 -22.72
CA ILE A 217 6.07 -9.07 -21.78
C ILE A 217 5.20 -7.80 -21.82
N TYR A 218 5.79 -6.61 -21.96
CA TYR A 218 5.04 -5.36 -22.05
C TYR A 218 4.20 -5.27 -23.32
N LEU A 219 4.78 -5.62 -24.46
CA LEU A 219 4.09 -5.57 -25.75
C LEU A 219 2.96 -6.60 -25.82
N ALA A 220 3.23 -7.84 -25.44
CA ALA A 220 2.20 -8.88 -25.42
C ALA A 220 1.13 -8.59 -24.35
N GLY A 221 1.52 -8.14 -23.17
CA GLY A 221 0.60 -7.82 -22.08
C GLY A 221 -0.38 -6.71 -22.47
N ASN A 222 0.12 -5.63 -23.08
CA ASN A 222 -0.75 -4.55 -23.53
C ASN A 222 -1.71 -4.98 -24.64
N PHE A 223 -1.30 -5.86 -25.55
CA PHE A 223 -2.20 -6.43 -26.54
C PHE A 223 -3.27 -7.34 -25.92
N LEU A 224 -2.89 -8.16 -24.93
CA LEU A 224 -3.78 -9.10 -24.25
C LEU A 224 -4.61 -8.46 -23.12
N GLY A 225 -4.38 -7.18 -22.83
CA GLY A 225 -5.13 -6.42 -21.82
C GLY A 225 -4.66 -6.58 -20.38
N PHE A 226 -3.51 -7.21 -20.13
CA PHE A 226 -2.87 -7.23 -18.81
C PHE A 226 -1.65 -6.29 -18.83
N ASN A 227 -1.74 -5.19 -18.07
CA ASN A 227 -0.68 -4.19 -18.04
C ASN A 227 -0.09 -4.06 -16.65
N CYS A 228 1.24 -4.14 -16.58
CA CYS A 228 2.04 -3.96 -15.38
C CYS A 228 2.73 -2.60 -15.45
N PRO A 229 2.10 -1.51 -14.98
CA PRO A 229 2.71 -0.19 -15.03
C PRO A 229 4.08 -0.15 -14.34
N THR A 230 4.96 0.71 -14.83
CA THR A 230 6.31 0.92 -14.27
C THR A 230 6.54 2.39 -13.94
N GLY A 231 7.28 2.62 -12.86
CA GLY A 231 7.52 3.94 -12.29
C GLY A 231 8.61 4.77 -12.95
N MET A 232 9.21 4.33 -14.07
CA MET A 232 10.29 5.07 -14.72
C MET A 232 9.79 6.33 -15.44
N SER A 233 8.72 6.19 -16.21
CA SER A 233 8.09 7.29 -16.94
C SER A 233 6.64 6.92 -17.24
N SER A 234 5.70 7.59 -16.59
CA SER A 234 4.27 7.33 -16.69
C SER A 234 3.45 8.61 -16.60
N ILE A 235 2.32 8.65 -17.29
CA ILE A 235 1.33 9.73 -17.22
C ILE A 235 -0.01 9.19 -16.74
N PHE A 236 -0.74 9.95 -15.93
CA PHE A 236 -2.07 9.58 -15.44
C PHE A 236 -2.99 10.79 -15.33
N LYS A 237 -4.30 10.53 -15.33
CA LYS A 237 -5.32 11.55 -15.09
C LYS A 237 -5.35 11.89 -13.61
N LYS A 238 -5.09 13.14 -13.24
CA LYS A 238 -5.08 13.60 -11.85
C LYS A 238 -6.38 13.25 -11.13
N ALA A 239 -7.52 13.53 -11.78
CA ALA A 239 -8.84 13.23 -11.23
C ALA A 239 -9.05 11.73 -10.94
N ALA A 240 -8.49 10.83 -11.76
CA ALA A 240 -8.62 9.39 -11.56
C ALA A 240 -7.77 8.93 -10.36
N LEU A 241 -6.57 9.50 -10.16
CA LEU A 241 -5.75 9.20 -8.99
C LEU A 241 -6.32 9.85 -7.72
N ASP A 242 -6.88 11.05 -7.79
CA ASP A 242 -7.55 11.72 -6.68
C ASP A 242 -8.76 10.90 -6.16
N GLN A 243 -9.51 10.26 -7.06
CA GLN A 243 -10.57 9.30 -6.69
C GLN A 243 -10.05 8.06 -5.94
N CYS A 244 -8.75 7.78 -6.03
CA CYS A 244 -8.07 6.72 -5.27
C CYS A 244 -7.49 7.21 -3.93
N GLY A 245 -7.79 8.44 -3.51
CA GLY A 245 -7.20 9.07 -2.32
C GLY A 245 -5.94 9.89 -2.62
N GLY A 246 -5.67 10.16 -3.90
CA GLY A 246 -4.49 10.90 -4.35
C GLY A 246 -3.18 10.16 -4.08
N MET A 247 -2.05 10.83 -4.32
CA MET A 247 -0.72 10.24 -4.14
C MET A 247 -0.43 9.80 -2.69
N VAL A 248 -1.06 10.47 -1.71
CA VAL A 248 -0.90 10.19 -0.26
C VAL A 248 -1.38 8.79 0.11
N ALA A 249 -2.41 8.27 -0.56
CA ALA A 249 -2.92 6.92 -0.30
C ALA A 249 -1.88 5.82 -0.55
N PHE A 250 -0.82 6.14 -1.32
CA PHE A 250 0.21 5.18 -1.72
C PHE A 250 1.52 5.31 -0.95
N LYS A 251 1.55 6.16 0.08
CA LYS A 251 2.74 6.51 0.88
C LYS A 251 3.43 5.32 1.55
N ASP A 252 2.70 4.24 1.82
CA ASP A 252 3.20 3.06 2.53
C ASP A 252 3.55 1.88 1.60
N TYR A 253 3.40 2.06 0.28
CA TYR A 253 3.74 1.04 -0.72
C TYR A 253 5.05 1.38 -1.44
N MET A 254 6.01 0.45 -1.43
CA MET A 254 7.31 0.62 -2.12
C MET A 254 7.24 0.50 -3.66
N ALA A 255 6.17 -0.09 -4.20
CA ALA A 255 5.94 -0.25 -5.63
C ALA A 255 4.73 0.59 -6.06
N GLU A 256 4.85 1.91 -5.93
CA GLU A 256 3.74 2.84 -6.09
C GLU A 256 3.05 2.73 -7.45
N ASP A 257 3.84 2.47 -8.50
CA ASP A 257 3.43 2.31 -9.88
C ASP A 257 2.42 1.17 -10.09
N TYR A 258 2.71 0.00 -9.52
CA TYR A 258 1.81 -1.14 -9.53
C TYR A 258 0.49 -0.82 -8.81
N PHE A 259 0.56 -0.20 -7.64
CA PHE A 259 -0.63 0.11 -6.85
C PHE A 259 -1.47 1.24 -7.46
N PHE A 260 -0.87 2.19 -8.17
CA PHE A 260 -1.62 3.14 -9.01
C PHE A 260 -2.45 2.39 -10.05
N GLY A 261 -1.83 1.50 -10.82
CA GLY A 261 -2.54 0.69 -11.81
C GLY A 261 -3.64 -0.17 -11.22
N LYS A 262 -3.35 -0.87 -10.11
CA LYS A 262 -4.30 -1.75 -9.43
C LYS A 262 -5.54 -0.99 -8.93
N ASN A 263 -5.36 0.15 -8.27
CA ASN A 263 -6.46 0.93 -7.71
C ASN A 263 -7.30 1.64 -8.78
N LEU A 264 -6.66 2.06 -9.88
CA LEU A 264 -7.35 2.59 -11.06
C LEU A 264 -8.18 1.49 -11.72
N ALA A 265 -7.63 0.28 -11.89
CA ALA A 265 -8.34 -0.87 -12.45
C ALA A 265 -9.56 -1.27 -11.59
N ALA A 266 -9.43 -1.26 -10.26
CA ALA A 266 -10.54 -1.52 -9.34
C ALA A 266 -11.71 -0.53 -9.50
N ARG A 267 -11.45 0.66 -10.06
CA ARG A 267 -12.45 1.69 -10.37
C ARG A 267 -12.88 1.70 -11.84
N GLY A 268 -12.49 0.69 -12.62
CA GLY A 268 -12.89 0.53 -14.01
C GLY A 268 -12.08 1.33 -15.03
N TYR A 269 -10.98 1.96 -14.62
CA TYR A 269 -9.99 2.54 -15.55
C TYR A 269 -9.09 1.43 -16.13
N LYS A 270 -8.48 1.73 -17.27
CA LYS A 270 -7.52 0.87 -17.96
C LYS A 270 -6.12 1.50 -17.90
N SER A 271 -5.12 0.64 -17.84
CA SER A 271 -3.73 1.02 -18.05
C SER A 271 -3.31 0.69 -19.47
N GLY A 272 -2.35 1.42 -20.03
CA GLY A 272 -1.81 1.20 -21.36
C GLY A 272 -0.32 1.50 -21.46
N ILE A 273 0.27 1.22 -22.61
CA ILE A 273 1.63 1.67 -22.96
C ILE A 273 1.61 2.77 -24.03
N SER A 274 2.68 3.56 -24.05
CA SER A 274 2.95 4.59 -25.06
C SER A 274 3.58 4.01 -26.33
N ASN A 275 3.65 4.79 -27.40
CA ASN A 275 4.28 4.35 -28.64
C ASN A 275 5.80 4.55 -28.62
N GLN A 276 6.30 5.45 -27.77
CA GLN A 276 7.71 5.73 -27.61
C GLN A 276 8.26 5.10 -26.32
N PRO A 277 9.32 4.27 -26.40
CA PRO A 277 9.99 3.73 -25.21
C PRO A 277 10.58 4.81 -24.30
N ALA A 278 10.68 4.52 -22.99
CA ALA A 278 11.40 5.34 -22.04
C ALA A 278 12.90 5.14 -22.25
N LEU A 279 13.64 6.19 -22.63
CA LEU A 279 15.07 6.08 -22.90
C LEU A 279 15.86 6.32 -21.61
N GLN A 280 16.28 5.25 -20.96
CA GLN A 280 17.16 5.33 -19.80
C GLN A 280 18.58 5.71 -20.21
N ASN A 281 19.07 6.81 -19.64
CA ASN A 281 20.38 7.39 -19.89
C ASN A 281 21.09 7.70 -18.56
N SER A 282 21.27 6.66 -17.74
CA SER A 282 22.04 6.74 -16.48
C SER A 282 23.56 6.71 -16.75
N ALA A 283 24.37 7.08 -15.76
CA ALA A 283 25.82 6.89 -15.76
C ALA A 283 26.21 5.41 -15.95
N ALA A 284 27.51 5.19 -16.20
CA ALA A 284 28.06 3.87 -16.48
C ALA A 284 27.65 2.83 -15.42
N THR A 285 26.98 1.78 -15.88
CA THR A 285 26.50 0.70 -15.01
C THR A 285 27.55 -0.41 -14.89
N THR A 286 27.53 -1.13 -13.77
CA THR A 286 28.27 -2.39 -13.60
C THR A 286 27.30 -3.57 -13.61
N PHE A 287 27.77 -4.76 -14.02
CA PHE A 287 26.94 -5.97 -13.97
C PHE A 287 26.33 -6.20 -12.57
N THR A 288 27.10 -5.96 -11.51
CA THR A 288 26.61 -6.09 -10.13
C THR A 288 25.52 -5.09 -9.79
N SER A 289 25.69 -3.81 -10.16
CA SER A 289 24.67 -2.77 -9.94
C SER A 289 23.36 -3.11 -10.67
N PHE A 290 23.48 -3.56 -11.92
CA PHE A 290 22.34 -3.99 -12.73
C PHE A 290 21.63 -5.21 -12.13
N SER A 291 22.37 -6.27 -11.79
CA SER A 291 21.80 -7.48 -11.18
C SER A 291 21.12 -7.20 -9.85
N ASN A 292 21.67 -6.31 -9.02
CA ASN A 292 21.03 -5.87 -7.78
C ASN A 292 19.72 -5.12 -8.07
N ARG A 293 19.69 -4.29 -9.10
CA ARG A 293 18.50 -3.54 -9.52
C ARG A 293 17.39 -4.48 -10.01
N VAL A 294 17.71 -5.41 -10.90
CA VAL A 294 16.75 -6.41 -11.40
C VAL A 294 16.29 -7.35 -10.29
N GLY A 295 17.20 -7.77 -9.42
CA GLY A 295 16.87 -8.59 -8.24
C GLY A 295 15.88 -7.90 -7.31
N ARG A 296 16.06 -6.59 -7.06
CA ARG A 296 15.08 -5.80 -6.29
C ARG A 296 13.70 -5.80 -6.93
N TRP A 297 13.60 -5.64 -8.25
CA TRP A 297 12.31 -5.71 -8.93
C TRP A 297 11.67 -7.09 -8.85
N ALA A 298 12.46 -8.16 -8.97
CA ALA A 298 11.98 -9.53 -8.77
C ALA A 298 11.43 -9.72 -7.34
N LYS A 299 12.14 -9.26 -6.30
CA LYS A 299 11.68 -9.30 -4.90
C LYS A 299 10.32 -8.60 -4.73
N LEU A 300 10.18 -7.40 -5.28
CA LEU A 300 8.91 -6.66 -5.22
C LEU A 300 7.79 -7.41 -5.96
N ARG A 301 8.04 -7.90 -7.18
CA ARG A 301 7.04 -8.66 -7.95
C ARG A 301 6.58 -9.92 -7.21
N ILE A 302 7.51 -10.68 -6.64
CA ILE A 302 7.20 -11.88 -5.85
C ILE A 302 6.28 -11.53 -4.68
N ALA A 303 6.54 -10.43 -3.98
CA ALA A 303 5.71 -10.02 -2.85
C ALA A 303 4.31 -9.51 -3.25
N MET A 304 4.22 -8.83 -4.39
CA MET A 304 2.97 -8.29 -4.92
C MET A 304 2.09 -9.35 -5.62
N MET A 305 2.71 -10.33 -6.26
CA MET A 305 2.06 -11.36 -7.08
C MET A 305 2.72 -12.72 -6.86
N PRO A 306 2.46 -13.42 -5.74
CA PRO A 306 3.14 -14.67 -5.37
C PRO A 306 3.09 -15.77 -6.44
N GLN A 307 2.05 -15.79 -7.26
CA GLN A 307 1.90 -16.72 -8.38
C GLN A 307 3.05 -16.66 -9.41
N VAL A 308 3.78 -15.54 -9.49
CA VAL A 308 4.95 -15.42 -10.39
C VAL A 308 6.08 -16.38 -10.03
N ILE A 309 6.14 -16.86 -8.79
CA ILE A 309 7.14 -17.85 -8.32
C ILE A 309 7.09 -19.12 -9.17
N LEU A 310 5.89 -19.55 -9.59
CA LEU A 310 5.69 -20.78 -10.34
C LEU A 310 5.96 -20.60 -11.84
N VAL A 311 5.64 -19.43 -12.39
CA VAL A 311 5.58 -19.21 -13.84
C VAL A 311 6.84 -18.53 -14.37
N GLU A 312 7.37 -17.53 -13.68
CA GLU A 312 8.50 -16.70 -14.14
C GLU A 312 9.79 -17.51 -14.41
N PRO A 313 10.18 -18.51 -13.60
CA PRO A 313 11.34 -19.34 -13.90
C PRO A 313 11.18 -20.24 -15.13
N LEU A 314 9.94 -20.60 -15.48
CA LEU A 314 9.66 -21.55 -16.56
C LEU A 314 9.52 -20.87 -17.92
N GLN A 315 9.44 -19.54 -17.96
CA GLN A 315 9.18 -18.78 -19.17
C GLN A 315 10.44 -18.40 -19.96
N ASP A 316 11.64 -18.66 -19.43
CA ASP A 316 12.93 -18.40 -20.11
C ASP A 316 13.26 -19.51 -21.12
N CYS A 317 14.21 -19.25 -22.04
CA CYS A 317 14.48 -20.12 -23.17
C CYS A 317 14.89 -21.52 -22.74
N PHE A 318 15.87 -21.66 -21.84
CA PHE A 318 16.37 -22.99 -21.47
C PHE A 318 15.31 -23.85 -20.77
N PRO A 319 14.60 -23.37 -19.71
CA PRO A 319 13.55 -24.15 -19.07
C PRO A 319 12.39 -24.49 -20.01
N ALA A 320 11.89 -23.51 -20.78
CA ALA A 320 10.80 -23.74 -21.73
C ALA A 320 11.21 -24.72 -22.84
N GLY A 321 12.46 -24.63 -23.31
CA GLY A 321 13.02 -25.53 -24.32
C GLY A 321 13.11 -26.97 -23.83
N ILE A 322 13.52 -27.19 -22.57
CA ILE A 322 13.54 -28.52 -21.95
C ILE A 322 12.12 -29.07 -21.83
N ILE A 323 11.17 -28.27 -21.34
CA ILE A 323 9.75 -28.68 -21.21
C ILE A 323 9.19 -29.09 -22.57
N MET A 324 9.36 -28.25 -23.60
CA MET A 324 8.85 -28.54 -24.94
C MET A 324 9.51 -29.78 -25.54
N ALA A 325 10.83 -29.90 -25.45
CA ALA A 325 11.55 -31.00 -26.07
C ALA A 325 11.21 -32.36 -25.43
N LEU A 326 11.11 -32.42 -24.09
CA LEU A 326 10.69 -33.63 -23.38
C LEU A 326 9.23 -33.99 -23.65
N SER A 327 8.34 -32.99 -23.68
CA SER A 327 6.91 -33.21 -23.91
C SER A 327 6.63 -33.73 -25.33
N VAL A 328 7.25 -33.13 -26.34
CA VAL A 328 7.09 -33.55 -27.74
C VAL A 328 7.77 -34.91 -27.99
N HIS A 329 8.92 -35.18 -27.36
CA HIS A 329 9.53 -36.50 -27.42
C HIS A 329 8.60 -37.58 -26.85
N TYR A 330 8.01 -37.34 -25.68
CA TYR A 330 7.07 -38.29 -25.07
C TYR A 330 5.83 -38.54 -25.94
N LEU A 331 5.26 -37.49 -26.54
CA LEU A 331 4.01 -37.59 -27.31
C LEU A 331 4.20 -38.11 -28.75
N PHE A 332 5.34 -37.84 -29.37
CA PHE A 332 5.55 -38.05 -30.82
C PHE A 332 6.85 -38.76 -31.19
N ASP A 333 7.66 -39.17 -30.20
CA ASP A 333 8.94 -39.87 -30.36
C ASP A 333 9.97 -39.11 -31.24
N ILE A 334 9.93 -37.77 -31.22
CA ILE A 334 10.90 -36.91 -31.91
C ILE A 334 12.13 -36.72 -31.03
N THR A 335 13.32 -36.69 -31.63
CA THR A 335 14.58 -36.58 -30.88
C THR A 335 14.71 -35.24 -30.13
N VAL A 336 14.97 -35.31 -28.82
CA VAL A 336 15.10 -34.15 -27.92
C VAL A 336 16.15 -33.12 -28.40
N PRO A 337 17.37 -33.51 -28.83
CA PRO A 337 18.37 -32.52 -29.25
C PRO A 337 17.92 -31.69 -30.46
N MET A 338 17.25 -32.32 -31.43
CA MET A 338 16.73 -31.62 -32.61
C MET A 338 15.68 -30.58 -32.22
N LEU A 339 14.71 -30.97 -31.38
CA LEU A 339 13.66 -30.07 -30.89
C LEU A 339 14.23 -28.89 -30.12
N PHE A 340 15.20 -29.14 -29.25
CA PHE A 340 15.85 -28.10 -28.46
C PHE A 340 16.58 -27.09 -29.34
N VAL A 341 17.28 -27.56 -30.38
CA VAL A 341 17.95 -26.69 -31.36
C VAL A 341 16.96 -25.79 -32.11
N ILE A 342 15.84 -26.36 -32.59
CA ILE A 342 14.78 -25.58 -33.26
C ILE A 342 14.21 -24.52 -32.33
N HIS A 343 13.88 -24.91 -31.09
CA HIS A 343 13.40 -24.00 -30.05
C HIS A 343 14.39 -22.85 -29.80
N PHE A 344 15.67 -23.17 -29.61
CA PHE A 344 16.72 -22.21 -29.34
C PHE A 344 16.84 -21.16 -30.45
N PHE A 345 16.87 -21.61 -31.72
CA PHE A 345 16.96 -20.71 -32.87
C PHE A 345 15.70 -19.85 -33.02
N PHE A 346 14.52 -20.41 -32.80
CA PHE A 346 13.28 -19.63 -32.78
C PHE A 346 13.37 -18.52 -31.73
N TRP A 347 13.72 -18.87 -30.50
CA TRP A 347 13.72 -17.94 -29.37
C TRP A 347 14.69 -16.78 -29.56
N ILE A 348 15.94 -17.07 -29.92
CA ILE A 348 16.96 -16.04 -30.12
C ILE A 348 16.64 -15.16 -31.33
N SER A 349 16.03 -15.72 -32.39
CA SER A 349 15.60 -14.94 -33.55
C SER A 349 14.47 -13.96 -33.22
N MET A 350 13.50 -14.40 -32.41
CA MET A 350 12.38 -13.56 -31.98
C MET A 350 12.85 -12.44 -31.06
N ASP A 351 13.72 -12.74 -30.10
CA ASP A 351 14.31 -11.74 -29.21
C ASP A 351 15.17 -10.73 -29.99
N TYR A 352 15.93 -11.18 -30.99
CA TYR A 352 16.69 -10.29 -31.88
C TYR A 352 15.77 -9.34 -32.66
N MET A 353 14.66 -9.86 -33.22
CA MET A 353 13.70 -9.05 -33.96
C MET A 353 12.97 -8.04 -33.07
N ILE A 354 12.53 -8.43 -31.87
CA ILE A 354 11.90 -7.51 -30.91
C ILE A 354 12.87 -6.41 -30.50
N MET A 355 14.14 -6.72 -30.23
CA MET A 355 15.12 -5.71 -29.86
C MET A 355 15.35 -4.70 -30.99
N ARG A 356 15.36 -5.16 -32.25
CA ARG A 356 15.43 -4.25 -33.42
C ARG A 356 14.21 -3.33 -33.52
N VAL A 357 13.03 -3.85 -33.22
CA VAL A 357 11.79 -3.06 -33.16
C VAL A 357 11.89 -2.02 -32.05
N MET A 358 12.34 -2.39 -30.84
CA MET A 358 12.56 -1.44 -29.73
C MET A 358 13.56 -0.34 -30.09
N GLN A 359 14.66 -0.69 -30.77
CA GLN A 359 15.69 0.26 -31.19
C GLN A 359 15.28 1.15 -32.38
N ASN A 360 14.25 0.77 -33.13
CA ASN A 360 13.87 1.39 -34.40
C ASN A 360 14.98 1.38 -35.47
N GLY A 361 15.69 0.26 -35.62
CA GLY A 361 16.81 0.22 -36.57
C GLY A 361 17.73 -1.00 -36.46
N PRO A 362 18.93 -0.92 -37.05
CA PRO A 362 19.99 -1.89 -36.78
C PRO A 362 20.44 -1.78 -35.32
N LEU A 363 20.81 -2.91 -34.71
CA LEU A 363 21.34 -2.93 -33.35
C LEU A 363 22.70 -2.22 -33.28
N THR A 364 22.99 -1.60 -32.14
CA THR A 364 24.29 -0.96 -31.86
C THR A 364 25.37 -1.98 -31.50
N VAL A 365 24.95 -3.14 -31.00
CA VAL A 365 25.81 -4.28 -30.74
C VAL A 365 25.93 -5.17 -31.98
N SER A 366 27.12 -5.72 -32.21
CA SER A 366 27.31 -6.75 -33.24
C SER A 366 26.49 -8.01 -32.92
N LEU A 367 26.23 -8.84 -33.93
CA LEU A 367 25.49 -10.10 -33.75
C LEU A 367 26.16 -11.03 -32.71
N ILE A 368 27.50 -11.10 -32.72
CA ILE A 368 28.26 -11.92 -31.76
C ILE A 368 28.09 -11.40 -30.34
N GLN A 369 28.17 -10.08 -30.16
CA GLN A 369 27.94 -9.45 -28.85
C GLN A 369 26.50 -9.64 -28.39
N PHE A 370 25.52 -9.50 -29.28
CA PHE A 370 24.12 -9.78 -28.96
C PHE A 370 23.94 -11.22 -28.45
N ILE A 371 24.45 -12.21 -29.18
CA ILE A 371 24.36 -13.63 -28.77
C ILE A 371 25.03 -13.83 -27.40
N GLY A 372 26.22 -13.25 -27.20
CA GLY A 372 26.93 -13.36 -25.92
C GLY A 372 26.17 -12.76 -24.74
N PHE A 373 25.62 -11.55 -24.90
CA PHE A 373 24.83 -10.89 -23.85
C PHE A 373 23.47 -11.54 -23.64
N TRP A 374 22.83 -12.05 -24.71
CA TRP A 374 21.59 -12.80 -24.63
C TRP A 374 21.78 -14.08 -23.83
N LEU A 375 22.85 -14.85 -24.10
CA LEU A 375 23.19 -16.04 -23.31
C LEU A 375 23.47 -15.67 -21.85
N LEU A 376 24.26 -14.62 -21.61
CA LEU A 376 24.52 -14.13 -20.25
C LEU A 376 23.21 -13.80 -19.51
N ARG A 377 22.22 -13.23 -20.21
CA ARG A 377 20.91 -12.91 -19.62
C ARG A 377 20.16 -14.18 -19.24
N GLU A 378 20.05 -15.12 -20.17
CA GLU A 378 19.35 -16.40 -19.97
C GLU A 378 19.98 -17.23 -18.83
N PHE A 379 21.31 -17.21 -18.67
CA PHE A 379 21.96 -17.89 -17.54
C PHE A 379 21.86 -17.12 -16.21
N SER A 380 21.88 -15.79 -16.25
CA SER A 380 21.83 -14.97 -15.03
C SER A 380 20.42 -14.84 -14.45
N SER A 381 19.36 -14.94 -15.26
CA SER A 381 17.99 -14.71 -14.80
C SER A 381 17.54 -15.71 -13.71
N PRO A 382 17.71 -17.04 -13.87
CA PRO A 382 17.35 -18.00 -12.82
C PRO A 382 18.13 -17.77 -11.52
N VAL A 383 19.41 -17.39 -11.63
CA VAL A 383 20.27 -17.10 -10.47
C VAL A 383 19.78 -15.87 -9.71
N ILE A 384 19.44 -14.79 -10.44
CA ILE A 384 18.89 -13.57 -9.84
C ILE A 384 17.54 -13.86 -9.18
N PHE A 385 16.69 -14.67 -9.82
CA PHE A 385 15.37 -15.04 -9.30
C PHE A 385 15.47 -15.88 -8.01
N ILE A 386 16.31 -16.91 -8.00
CA ILE A 386 16.55 -17.74 -6.80
C ILE A 386 17.11 -16.87 -5.66
N LYS A 387 18.07 -15.99 -5.96
CA LYS A 387 18.61 -15.06 -4.95
C LYS A 387 17.52 -14.12 -4.40
N ALA A 388 16.60 -13.65 -5.25
CA ALA A 388 15.48 -12.83 -4.82
C ALA A 388 14.53 -13.59 -3.88
N LEU A 389 14.28 -14.87 -4.12
CA LEU A 389 13.47 -15.73 -3.24
C LEU A 389 14.13 -15.97 -1.87
N MET A 390 15.45 -16.21 -1.85
CA MET A 390 16.18 -16.51 -0.62
C MET A 390 16.37 -15.30 0.30
N GLU A 391 16.35 -14.08 -0.25
CA GLU A 391 16.57 -12.84 0.50
C GLU A 391 15.42 -11.86 0.25
N PRO A 392 14.26 -11.98 0.95
CA PRO A 392 13.09 -11.15 0.70
C PRO A 392 13.24 -9.67 1.12
N SER A 393 14.36 -9.30 1.76
CA SER A 393 14.65 -7.92 2.10
C SER A 393 15.08 -7.12 0.86
N VAL A 394 14.43 -5.98 0.66
CA VAL A 394 14.78 -5.00 -0.36
C VAL A 394 15.67 -3.95 0.27
N ARG A 395 16.94 -3.91 -0.14
CA ARG A 395 17.78 -2.75 0.12
C ARG A 395 17.41 -1.65 -0.86
N TRP A 396 16.92 -0.54 -0.33
CA TRP A 396 16.74 0.67 -1.10
C TRP A 396 17.64 1.75 -0.53
N ARG A 397 18.71 2.07 -1.26
CA ARG A 397 19.81 2.92 -0.80
C ARG A 397 20.40 2.36 0.51
N ASN A 398 20.46 3.15 1.58
CA ASN A 398 21.06 2.77 2.87
C ASN A 398 20.09 2.03 3.81
N ASN A 399 18.81 1.90 3.45
CA ASN A 399 17.80 1.30 4.30
C ASN A 399 17.42 -0.11 3.82
N ILE A 400 17.19 -1.01 4.77
CA ILE A 400 16.72 -2.38 4.52
C ILE A 400 15.21 -2.40 4.78
N PHE A 401 14.43 -2.68 3.76
CA PHE A 401 12.98 -2.83 3.84
C PHE A 401 12.62 -4.31 3.78
N HIS A 402 11.79 -4.78 4.69
CA HIS A 402 11.20 -6.12 4.61
C HIS A 402 9.92 -6.05 3.80
N VAL A 403 9.91 -6.67 2.61
CA VAL A 403 8.73 -6.67 1.75
C VAL A 403 7.74 -7.72 2.28
N LYS A 404 6.64 -7.27 2.89
CA LYS A 404 5.60 -8.14 3.45
C LYS A 404 4.63 -8.59 2.35
N MET A 405 4.24 -9.87 2.39
CA MET A 405 3.28 -10.48 1.47
C MET A 405 1.86 -9.91 1.70
N CYS A 406 1.17 -9.63 0.59
CA CYS A 406 -0.18 -9.05 0.42
C CYS A 406 -1.07 -8.90 1.68
N TYR A 407 -1.31 -7.63 2.04
CA TYR A 407 -2.38 -7.17 2.95
C TYR A 407 -3.79 -7.35 2.35
N ASP A 408 -3.94 -7.32 1.01
CA ASP A 408 -5.26 -7.34 0.35
C ASP A 408 -6.01 -8.67 0.49
N THR A 409 -5.31 -9.80 0.55
CA THR A 409 -5.94 -11.12 0.79
C THR A 409 -6.53 -11.20 2.20
N LEU A 410 -5.98 -10.45 3.14
CA LEU A 410 -6.43 -10.43 4.52
C LEU A 410 -7.81 -9.75 4.67
N LEU A 411 -8.18 -8.86 3.74
CA LEU A 411 -9.47 -8.14 3.70
C LEU A 411 -10.58 -8.90 2.95
N THR A 412 -10.28 -10.05 2.36
CA THR A 412 -11.21 -10.85 1.54
C THR A 412 -11.31 -12.30 2.04
N LEU A 413 -11.24 -12.50 3.36
CA LEU A 413 -11.33 -13.82 4.00
C LEU A 413 -12.78 -14.21 4.34
N ASP A 414 -13.78 -13.44 3.94
CA ASP A 414 -15.18 -13.82 4.09
C ASP A 414 -15.47 -15.16 3.36
N GLY A 415 -16.29 -16.00 3.99
CA GLY A 415 -16.56 -17.37 3.52
C GLY A 415 -15.49 -18.41 3.90
N THR A 416 -14.36 -18.01 4.48
CA THR A 416 -13.32 -18.97 4.90
C THR A 416 -13.62 -19.61 6.26
N HIS A 417 -13.25 -20.88 6.42
CA HIS A 417 -13.34 -21.59 7.69
C HIS A 417 -11.99 -21.60 8.40
N ILE A 418 -11.92 -21.00 9.58
CA ILE A 418 -10.73 -20.95 10.42
C ILE A 418 -11.05 -21.54 11.79
N ARG A 419 -10.35 -22.62 12.16
CA ARG A 419 -10.58 -23.36 13.43
C ARG A 419 -12.04 -23.75 13.68
N GLY A 420 -12.78 -24.09 12.63
CA GLY A 420 -14.19 -24.45 12.70
C GLY A 420 -15.17 -23.28 12.67
N TYR A 421 -14.70 -22.03 12.77
CA TYR A 421 -15.54 -20.84 12.59
C TYR A 421 -15.56 -20.41 11.13
N LEU A 422 -16.75 -20.15 10.60
CA LEU A 422 -16.94 -19.49 9.30
C LEU A 422 -16.81 -17.98 9.48
N LEU A 423 -15.87 -17.35 8.78
CA LEU A 423 -15.80 -15.89 8.69
C LEU A 423 -16.97 -15.39 7.83
N THR A 424 -17.84 -14.58 8.41
CA THR A 424 -19.10 -14.15 7.78
C THR A 424 -19.07 -12.72 7.29
N ARG A 425 -18.43 -11.82 8.04
CA ARG A 425 -18.41 -10.38 7.73
C ARG A 425 -17.16 -9.72 8.27
N LEU A 426 -16.55 -8.82 7.50
CA LEU A 426 -15.50 -7.94 7.98
C LEU A 426 -16.12 -6.87 8.89
N ILE A 427 -15.66 -6.76 10.13
CA ILE A 427 -16.16 -5.79 11.13
C ILE A 427 -15.27 -4.55 11.18
N GLY A 428 -13.96 -4.71 11.02
CA GLY A 428 -13.02 -3.59 11.03
C GLY A 428 -11.65 -3.99 10.50
N HIS A 429 -10.86 -3.02 10.06
CA HIS A 429 -9.49 -3.24 9.60
C HIS A 429 -8.59 -2.06 9.96
N GLY A 430 -7.30 -2.35 10.15
CA GLY A 430 -6.27 -1.36 10.48
C GLY A 430 -5.19 -1.29 9.40
N SER A 431 -3.94 -1.02 9.80
CA SER A 431 -2.78 -1.04 8.90
C SER A 431 -2.14 -2.42 8.77
N PHE A 432 -2.32 -3.29 9.78
CA PHE A 432 -1.56 -4.54 9.94
C PHE A 432 -2.42 -5.79 10.21
N GLY A 433 -3.74 -5.62 10.36
CA GLY A 433 -4.70 -6.73 10.50
C GLY A 433 -6.14 -6.31 10.24
N ALA A 434 -7.05 -7.29 10.34
CA ALA A 434 -8.48 -7.13 10.14
C ALA A 434 -9.26 -8.03 11.10
N VAL A 435 -10.46 -7.61 11.47
CA VAL A 435 -11.33 -8.26 12.43
C VAL A 435 -12.61 -8.69 11.73
N TYR A 436 -12.94 -9.97 11.84
CA TYR A 436 -14.12 -10.59 11.23
C TYR A 436 -15.10 -11.11 12.26
N GLU A 437 -16.39 -11.06 11.93
CA GLU A 437 -17.45 -11.81 12.59
C GLU A 437 -17.31 -13.28 12.18
N ALA A 438 -17.11 -14.17 13.15
CA ALA A 438 -16.89 -15.58 12.90
C ALA A 438 -17.95 -16.42 13.63
N LYS A 439 -18.57 -17.37 12.93
CA LYS A 439 -19.68 -18.20 13.46
C LYS A 439 -19.34 -19.68 13.46
N CYS A 440 -19.60 -20.35 14.58
CA CYS A 440 -19.50 -21.80 14.72
C CYS A 440 -20.75 -22.31 15.46
N ASN A 441 -21.66 -22.97 14.76
CA ASN A 441 -22.96 -23.38 15.29
C ASN A 441 -23.73 -22.18 15.89
N SER A 442 -24.01 -22.19 17.19
CA SER A 442 -24.64 -21.10 17.93
C SER A 442 -23.66 -20.07 18.48
N ASP A 443 -22.34 -20.33 18.41
CA ASP A 443 -21.32 -19.44 18.95
C ASP A 443 -20.89 -18.41 17.89
N THR A 444 -20.78 -17.14 18.29
CA THR A 444 -20.39 -16.02 17.43
C THR A 444 -19.31 -15.20 18.13
N ILE A 445 -18.16 -15.05 17.47
CA ILE A 445 -16.98 -14.40 18.02
C ILE A 445 -16.45 -13.34 17.05
N ALA A 446 -15.59 -12.45 17.55
CA ALA A 446 -14.72 -11.63 16.72
C ALA A 446 -13.39 -12.36 16.51
N MET A 447 -12.94 -12.48 15.27
CA MET A 447 -11.66 -13.06 14.89
C MET A 447 -10.75 -12.01 14.27
N LYS A 448 -9.70 -11.61 14.99
CA LYS A 448 -8.64 -10.74 14.46
C LYS A 448 -7.62 -11.59 13.73
N VAL A 449 -7.30 -11.19 12.51
CA VAL A 449 -6.31 -11.81 11.62
C VAL A 449 -5.27 -10.74 11.33
N ALA A 450 -3.99 -11.02 11.58
CA ALA A 450 -2.90 -10.11 11.28
C ALA A 450 -1.73 -10.82 10.61
N VAL A 451 -0.94 -10.05 9.87
CA VAL A 451 0.30 -10.54 9.26
C VAL A 451 1.43 -10.59 10.30
N GLU A 452 1.42 -9.64 11.24
CA GLU A 452 2.45 -9.53 12.29
C GLU A 452 2.04 -10.33 13.52
N GLU A 453 2.86 -11.30 13.89
CA GLU A 453 2.60 -12.15 15.05
C GLU A 453 2.85 -11.41 16.37
N GLU A 454 3.86 -10.55 16.44
CA GLU A 454 4.30 -9.92 17.69
C GLU A 454 3.21 -9.02 18.30
N ASP A 455 2.62 -8.13 17.52
CA ASP A 455 1.54 -7.23 17.99
C ASP A 455 0.33 -8.03 18.51
N LEU A 456 -0.01 -9.09 17.79
CA LEU A 456 -1.13 -9.96 18.09
C LEU A 456 -0.85 -10.77 19.37
N LEU A 457 0.38 -11.26 19.58
CA LEU A 457 0.75 -11.94 20.82
C LEU A 457 0.70 -11.02 22.05
N VAL A 458 1.10 -9.76 21.92
CA VAL A 458 0.99 -8.77 23.01
C VAL A 458 -0.49 -8.53 23.36
N GLU A 459 -1.34 -8.38 22.35
CA GLU A 459 -2.77 -8.21 22.54
C GLU A 459 -3.41 -9.43 23.22
N ALA A 460 -3.08 -10.64 22.76
CA ALA A 460 -3.55 -11.88 23.37
C ALA A 460 -3.10 -12.01 24.82
N ALA A 461 -1.83 -11.72 25.13
CA ALA A 461 -1.31 -11.77 26.49
C ALA A 461 -2.03 -10.77 27.41
N THR A 462 -2.34 -9.58 26.88
CA THR A 462 -3.06 -8.54 27.62
C THR A 462 -4.50 -8.95 27.89
N LEU A 463 -5.23 -9.45 26.88
CA LEU A 463 -6.58 -9.99 27.03
C LEU A 463 -6.64 -11.15 28.04
N GLN A 464 -5.62 -12.01 28.07
CA GLN A 464 -5.52 -13.09 29.07
C GLN A 464 -5.31 -12.54 30.49
N LYS A 465 -4.44 -11.53 30.68
CA LYS A 465 -4.25 -10.86 31.99
C LYS A 465 -5.55 -10.20 32.48
N LEU A 466 -6.38 -9.73 31.55
CA LEU A 466 -7.66 -9.08 31.81
C LEU A 466 -8.86 -10.04 31.76
N TYR A 467 -8.65 -11.35 31.61
CA TYR A 467 -9.74 -12.30 31.38
C TYR A 467 -10.83 -12.25 32.47
N TYR A 468 -10.46 -12.00 33.72
CA TYR A 468 -11.39 -11.91 34.84
C TYR A 468 -11.97 -10.52 35.08
N SER A 469 -11.46 -9.46 34.44
CA SER A 469 -12.11 -8.16 34.46
C SER A 469 -13.21 -8.12 33.38
N ASP A 470 -14.28 -7.34 33.62
CA ASP A 470 -15.35 -7.13 32.63
C ASP A 470 -15.08 -5.90 31.74
N ILE A 471 -13.81 -5.45 31.68
CA ILE A 471 -13.40 -4.21 31.01
C ILE A 471 -12.90 -4.41 29.59
N SER A 472 -12.66 -5.65 29.15
CA SER A 472 -12.18 -5.98 27.81
C SER A 472 -12.96 -7.18 27.23
N PRO A 473 -12.90 -7.44 25.92
CA PRO A 473 -13.42 -8.67 25.33
C PRO A 473 -12.84 -9.90 26.02
N LYS A 474 -13.66 -10.93 26.24
CA LYS A 474 -13.14 -12.22 26.71
C LYS A 474 -12.26 -12.86 25.64
N TYR A 475 -11.07 -13.28 26.04
CA TYR A 475 -10.16 -14.07 25.20
C TYR A 475 -10.72 -15.48 24.97
N HIS A 476 -10.73 -15.97 23.72
CA HIS A 476 -11.09 -17.36 23.41
C HIS A 476 -9.86 -18.20 23.05
N PHE A 477 -9.09 -17.79 22.04
CA PHE A 477 -7.90 -18.53 21.59
C PHE A 477 -6.94 -17.67 20.75
N THR A 478 -5.72 -18.18 20.57
CA THR A 478 -4.78 -17.76 19.52
C THR A 478 -4.46 -18.91 18.57
N GLY A 479 -3.91 -18.59 17.41
CA GLY A 479 -3.42 -19.60 16.48
C GLY A 479 -2.80 -18.99 15.23
N ARG A 480 -2.66 -19.83 14.21
CA ARG A 480 -2.21 -19.43 12.87
C ARG A 480 -3.15 -19.98 11.81
N TYR A 481 -3.28 -19.23 10.72
CA TYR A 481 -3.98 -19.63 9.50
C TYR A 481 -3.13 -19.25 8.28
N GLY A 482 -2.44 -20.24 7.69
CA GLY A 482 -1.47 -19.99 6.63
C GLY A 482 -0.37 -19.02 7.08
N PRO A 483 -0.16 -17.89 6.38
CA PRO A 483 0.82 -16.87 6.77
C PRO A 483 0.33 -15.94 7.89
N TYR A 484 -0.93 -16.05 8.32
CA TYR A 484 -1.56 -15.11 9.26
C TYR A 484 -1.56 -15.64 10.68
N SER A 485 -1.42 -14.73 11.64
CA SER A 485 -1.67 -14.96 13.06
C SER A 485 -3.11 -14.57 13.40
N ILE A 486 -3.76 -15.34 14.27
CA ILE A 486 -5.18 -15.15 14.60
C ILE A 486 -5.45 -15.12 16.11
N ILE A 487 -6.40 -14.28 16.53
CA ILE A 487 -7.02 -14.27 17.86
C ILE A 487 -8.53 -14.39 17.69
N GLY A 488 -9.14 -15.30 18.44
CA GLY A 488 -10.58 -15.31 18.69
C GLY A 488 -10.90 -14.66 20.04
N MET A 489 -11.90 -13.78 20.06
CA MET A 489 -12.37 -13.07 21.25
C MET A 489 -13.87 -12.76 21.20
N GLU A 490 -14.44 -12.37 22.33
CA GLU A 490 -15.85 -11.95 22.47
C GLU A 490 -16.24 -10.91 21.41
N LEU A 491 -17.35 -11.15 20.70
CA LEU A 491 -17.91 -10.18 19.77
C LEU A 491 -18.64 -9.07 20.53
N LEU A 492 -18.15 -7.85 20.43
CA LEU A 492 -18.80 -6.66 20.98
C LEU A 492 -19.74 -5.98 19.97
N GLY A 493 -20.51 -5.00 20.46
CA GLY A 493 -21.37 -4.14 19.65
C GLY A 493 -20.59 -2.98 19.02
N TYR A 494 -21.27 -1.85 18.82
CA TYR A 494 -20.69 -0.65 18.22
C TYR A 494 -19.56 -0.05 19.08
N ASP A 495 -18.52 0.44 18.42
CA ASP A 495 -17.53 1.33 19.04
C ASP A 495 -18.11 2.73 19.27
N LEU A 496 -17.54 3.48 20.22
CA LEU A 496 -18.08 4.79 20.62
C LEU A 496 -17.92 5.85 19.52
N GLU A 497 -16.97 5.68 18.59
CA GLU A 497 -16.81 6.59 17.44
C GLU A 497 -17.95 6.38 16.44
N SER A 498 -18.27 5.13 16.11
CA SER A 498 -19.42 4.78 15.27
C SER A 498 -20.75 5.29 15.85
N ILE A 499 -20.95 5.21 17.18
CA ILE A 499 -22.13 5.79 17.85
C ILE A 499 -22.18 7.31 17.65
N ARG A 500 -21.05 7.99 17.87
CA ARG A 500 -20.93 9.45 17.74
C ARG A 500 -21.17 9.93 16.30
N GLU A 501 -20.75 9.16 15.30
CA GLU A 501 -20.97 9.49 13.89
C GLU A 501 -22.41 9.24 13.46
N SER A 502 -23.04 8.18 13.98
CA SER A 502 -24.41 7.80 13.62
C SER A 502 -25.47 8.71 14.22
N THR A 503 -25.36 9.04 15.51
CA THR A 503 -26.42 9.75 16.26
C THR A 503 -25.88 10.82 17.21
N PRO A 504 -25.07 11.78 16.71
CA PRO A 504 -24.32 12.72 17.56
C PRO A 504 -25.17 13.51 18.56
N TRP A 505 -26.29 14.06 18.10
CA TRP A 505 -27.15 14.92 18.92
C TRP A 505 -27.97 14.16 19.98
N LYS A 506 -28.23 12.87 19.75
CA LYS A 506 -29.02 12.02 20.65
C LYS A 506 -28.12 11.26 21.62
N SER A 507 -27.03 10.68 21.12
CA SER A 507 -26.16 9.78 21.88
C SER A 507 -25.09 10.47 22.73
N CYS A 508 -24.82 11.75 22.47
CA CYS A 508 -23.75 12.48 23.14
C CYS A 508 -24.29 13.65 23.98
N GLN A 509 -25.45 13.44 24.61
CA GLN A 509 -25.96 14.36 25.62
C GLN A 509 -25.10 14.32 26.88
N ARG A 510 -25.16 15.40 27.68
CA ARG A 510 -24.33 15.53 28.90
C ARG A 510 -24.41 14.30 29.81
N PRO A 511 -25.58 13.72 30.11
CA PRO A 511 -25.63 12.55 30.98
C PRO A 511 -24.89 11.34 30.42
N THR A 512 -25.02 11.10 29.11
CA THR A 512 -24.37 10.01 28.42
C THR A 512 -22.85 10.21 28.35
N LEU A 513 -22.38 11.45 28.09
CA LEU A 513 -20.96 11.79 28.12
C LEU A 513 -20.33 11.54 29.50
N ILE A 514 -21.04 11.90 30.58
CA ILE A 514 -20.56 11.66 31.95
C ILE A 514 -20.48 10.17 32.27
N ARG A 515 -21.47 9.37 31.85
CA ARG A 515 -21.43 7.89 31.98
C ARG A 515 -20.29 7.28 31.16
N MET A 516 -20.10 7.74 29.92
CA MET A 516 -19.00 7.30 29.06
C MET A 516 -17.65 7.60 29.73
N ALA A 517 -17.43 8.84 30.16
CA ALA A 517 -16.20 9.25 30.84
C ALA A 517 -15.94 8.40 32.08
N TYR A 518 -16.96 8.17 32.92
CA TYR A 518 -16.85 7.35 34.11
C TYR A 518 -16.44 5.91 33.79
N GLN A 519 -17.11 5.28 32.80
CA GLN A 519 -16.80 3.89 32.43
C GLN A 519 -15.45 3.74 31.72
N MET A 520 -15.04 4.74 30.92
CA MET A 520 -13.70 4.77 30.31
C MET A 520 -12.60 4.87 31.38
N VAL A 521 -12.75 5.77 32.36
CA VAL A 521 -11.82 5.87 33.50
C VAL A 521 -11.83 4.60 34.35
N HIS A 522 -12.97 3.94 34.52
CA HIS A 522 -13.06 2.64 35.18
C HIS A 522 -12.28 1.54 34.42
N CYS A 523 -12.31 1.54 33.09
CA CYS A 523 -11.49 0.62 32.29
C CYS A 523 -10.00 0.89 32.49
N LEU A 524 -9.58 2.17 32.45
CA LEU A 524 -8.18 2.55 32.69
C LEU A 524 -7.73 2.19 34.11
N GLN A 525 -8.59 2.37 35.12
CA GLN A 525 -8.28 1.94 36.48
C GLN A 525 -7.92 0.45 36.54
N ALA A 526 -8.78 -0.41 35.98
CA ALA A 526 -8.55 -1.85 35.98
C ALA A 526 -7.28 -2.24 35.20
N LEU A 527 -6.92 -1.48 34.16
CA LEU A 527 -5.70 -1.67 33.38
C LEU A 527 -4.46 -1.26 34.18
N HIS A 528 -4.47 -0.06 34.77
CA HIS A 528 -3.38 0.48 35.58
C HIS A 528 -3.14 -0.32 36.86
N GLU A 529 -4.17 -0.90 37.48
CA GLU A 529 -4.04 -1.85 38.61
C GLU A 529 -3.25 -3.12 38.24
N LYS A 530 -3.20 -3.47 36.95
CA LYS A 530 -2.36 -4.56 36.41
C LYS A 530 -1.00 -4.08 35.91
N ARG A 531 -0.62 -2.82 36.20
CA ARG A 531 0.61 -2.15 35.72
C ARG A 531 0.70 -2.06 34.20
N LEU A 532 -0.45 -2.04 33.52
CA LEU A 532 -0.54 -1.92 32.08
C LEU A 532 -0.96 -0.50 31.71
N ILE A 533 -0.34 0.06 30.66
CA ILE A 533 -0.73 1.32 30.03
C ILE A 533 -1.21 1.03 28.60
N HIS A 534 -2.26 1.72 28.15
CA HIS A 534 -2.87 1.50 26.84
C HIS A 534 -2.11 2.18 25.69
N ARG A 535 -1.78 3.48 25.85
CA ARG A 535 -1.02 4.35 24.92
C ARG A 535 -1.71 4.74 23.60
N ASP A 536 -2.87 4.16 23.30
CA ASP A 536 -3.71 4.53 22.13
C ASP A 536 -5.19 4.73 22.50
N VAL A 537 -5.49 5.64 23.43
CA VAL A 537 -6.86 5.87 23.91
C VAL A 537 -7.60 6.82 22.96
N LYS A 538 -8.68 6.30 22.34
CA LYS A 538 -9.58 7.03 21.42
C LYS A 538 -10.95 6.36 21.37
N LEU A 539 -11.98 7.04 20.86
CA LEU A 539 -13.35 6.50 20.87
C LEU A 539 -13.49 5.17 20.11
N SER A 540 -12.80 4.98 18.98
CA SER A 540 -12.80 3.72 18.22
C SER A 540 -12.19 2.53 18.96
N ASN A 541 -11.38 2.78 20.00
CA ASN A 541 -10.80 1.74 20.86
C ASN A 541 -11.65 1.44 22.10
N PHE A 542 -12.88 1.95 22.16
CA PHE A 542 -13.87 1.56 23.16
C PHE A 542 -15.14 1.10 22.47
N ALA A 543 -15.66 -0.06 22.86
CA ALA A 543 -16.90 -0.59 22.33
C ALA A 543 -17.89 -1.01 23.41
N LEU A 544 -19.15 -1.07 23.02
CA LEU A 544 -20.24 -1.47 23.89
C LEU A 544 -20.34 -2.99 23.96
N SER A 545 -20.58 -3.52 25.15
CA SER A 545 -21.01 -4.91 25.30
C SER A 545 -22.36 -5.15 24.59
N GLN A 546 -22.65 -6.41 24.27
CA GLN A 546 -23.93 -6.78 23.70
C GLN A 546 -25.08 -6.43 24.67
N PRO A 547 -26.22 -5.89 24.18
CA PRO A 547 -27.32 -5.47 25.04
C PRO A 547 -27.84 -6.61 25.93
N LYS A 548 -27.84 -6.40 27.25
CA LYS A 548 -28.44 -7.33 28.21
C LYS A 548 -29.95 -7.12 28.27
N THR A 549 -30.71 -8.20 28.10
CA THR A 549 -32.18 -8.18 28.22
C THR A 549 -32.62 -8.61 29.63
N PRO A 550 -33.69 -8.01 30.20
CA PRO A 550 -34.49 -6.89 29.67
C PRO A 550 -33.81 -5.53 29.91
N GLY A 551 -34.08 -4.55 29.03
CA GLY A 551 -33.69 -3.14 29.23
C GLY A 551 -32.48 -2.67 28.43
N ASN A 552 -31.91 -3.50 27.56
CA ASN A 552 -30.82 -3.16 26.62
C ASN A 552 -29.64 -2.44 27.28
N GLN A 553 -29.29 -2.85 28.50
CA GLN A 553 -28.16 -2.28 29.22
C GLN A 553 -26.85 -2.71 28.57
N VAL A 554 -25.94 -1.76 28.42
CA VAL A 554 -24.61 -1.95 27.84
C VAL A 554 -23.55 -1.34 28.75
N SER A 555 -22.33 -1.84 28.61
CA SER A 555 -21.13 -1.36 29.30
C SER A 555 -20.03 -1.09 28.30
N VAL A 556 -19.21 -0.08 28.58
CA VAL A 556 -18.02 0.25 27.79
C VAL A 556 -16.92 -0.77 28.11
N LYS A 557 -16.29 -1.31 27.06
CA LYS A 557 -15.11 -2.16 27.12
C LYS A 557 -14.00 -1.56 26.25
N ILE A 558 -12.75 -1.68 26.69
CA ILE A 558 -11.56 -1.21 25.98
C ILE A 558 -11.04 -2.29 25.00
N LEU A 559 -10.52 -1.83 23.86
CA LEU A 559 -10.06 -2.63 22.72
C LEU A 559 -8.67 -2.22 22.26
N ASP A 560 -8.06 -3.08 21.45
CA ASP A 560 -6.82 -2.87 20.70
C ASP A 560 -5.57 -2.61 21.56
N PHE A 561 -5.10 -3.69 22.20
CA PHE A 561 -3.92 -3.66 23.07
C PHE A 561 -2.59 -3.81 22.33
N GLY A 562 -2.56 -3.65 20.99
CA GLY A 562 -1.33 -3.82 20.20
C GLY A 562 -0.21 -2.86 20.64
N MET A 563 -0.61 -1.65 21.04
CA MET A 563 0.30 -0.65 21.61
C MET A 563 0.36 -0.68 23.14
N SER A 564 -0.25 -1.63 23.84
CA SER A 564 -0.18 -1.65 25.31
C SER A 564 1.18 -2.13 25.82
N HIS A 565 1.55 -1.72 27.03
CA HIS A 565 2.82 -2.08 27.66
C HIS A 565 2.69 -2.23 29.17
N GLU A 566 3.53 -3.09 29.75
CA GLU A 566 3.64 -3.22 31.21
C GLU A 566 4.70 -2.23 31.70
N TYR A 567 4.26 -1.09 32.25
CA TYR A 567 5.13 0.05 32.54
C TYR A 567 5.98 -0.14 33.81
N SER A 568 5.65 -1.09 34.68
CA SER A 568 6.43 -1.39 35.88
C SER A 568 6.42 -2.87 36.26
N ASP A 569 7.48 -3.32 36.94
CA ASP A 569 7.57 -4.66 37.52
C ASP A 569 6.79 -4.79 38.85
N ALA A 570 6.88 -5.96 39.49
CA ALA A 570 6.17 -6.21 40.75
C ALA A 570 6.68 -5.33 41.90
N GLU A 571 7.95 -4.95 41.84
CA GLU A 571 8.71 -4.14 42.78
C GLU A 571 8.52 -2.62 42.56
N GLY A 572 7.89 -2.22 41.46
CA GLY A 572 7.61 -0.82 41.11
C GLY A 572 8.70 -0.14 40.29
N ASN A 573 9.69 -0.89 39.79
CA ASN A 573 10.68 -0.33 38.86
C ASN A 573 10.07 -0.18 37.47
N LEU A 574 10.37 0.94 36.81
CA LEU A 574 9.90 1.21 35.46
C LEU A 574 10.51 0.22 34.46
N LYS A 575 9.67 -0.25 33.54
CA LYS A 575 10.07 -1.15 32.45
C LYS A 575 10.07 -0.40 31.13
N GLU A 576 11.19 -0.40 30.44
CA GLU A 576 11.27 0.10 29.07
C GLU A 576 10.56 -0.84 28.09
N ASP A 577 9.98 -0.26 27.04
CA ASP A 577 9.40 -1.02 25.94
C ASP A 577 10.44 -1.25 24.84
N PRO A 578 10.88 -2.50 24.58
CA PRO A 578 11.92 -2.79 23.59
C PRO A 578 11.46 -2.54 22.14
N ARG A 579 10.17 -2.32 21.88
CA ARG A 579 9.62 -2.15 20.52
C ARG A 579 9.91 -0.78 19.88
N GLY A 580 10.40 0.20 20.65
CA GLY A 580 10.88 1.47 20.10
C GLY A 580 9.81 2.32 19.41
N PHE A 581 8.56 2.30 19.90
CA PHE A 581 7.47 3.12 19.36
C PHE A 581 7.78 4.62 19.44
N VAL A 582 7.43 5.35 18.37
CA VAL A 582 7.67 6.80 18.28
C VAL A 582 6.37 7.58 18.51
N PHE A 583 5.94 7.68 19.77
CA PHE A 583 4.65 8.29 20.15
C PHE A 583 4.53 9.78 19.84
N LYS A 584 5.65 10.51 19.77
CA LYS A 584 5.66 11.95 19.44
C LYS A 584 5.07 12.28 18.06
N LYS A 585 4.95 11.29 17.16
CA LYS A 585 4.32 11.45 15.84
C LYS A 585 2.78 11.41 15.90
N MET A 586 2.21 10.90 16.99
CA MET A 586 0.76 10.80 17.17
C MET A 586 0.22 12.15 17.67
N ARG A 587 -0.37 12.95 16.77
CA ARG A 587 -0.85 14.29 17.12
C ARG A 587 -1.97 14.29 18.18
N TYR A 588 -2.64 13.17 18.42
CA TYR A 588 -3.65 13.02 19.49
C TYR A 588 -3.06 12.70 20.86
N SER A 589 -1.75 12.46 20.97
CA SER A 589 -1.07 12.22 22.25
C SER A 589 -1.11 13.45 23.16
N SER A 590 -0.80 13.26 24.45
CA SER A 590 -0.70 14.35 25.42
C SER A 590 0.40 15.36 25.05
N TYR A 591 0.41 16.50 25.74
CA TYR A 591 1.45 17.53 25.57
C TYR A 591 2.86 16.96 25.80
N ASP A 592 3.06 16.21 26.89
CA ASP A 592 4.35 15.64 27.27
C ASP A 592 4.86 14.60 26.26
N VAL A 593 3.96 13.73 25.80
CA VAL A 593 4.30 12.73 24.77
C VAL A 593 4.66 13.39 23.44
N CYS A 594 4.02 14.52 23.09
CA CYS A 594 4.39 15.29 21.89
C CYS A 594 5.78 15.94 22.01
N LEU A 595 6.27 16.22 23.23
CA LEU A 595 7.64 16.67 23.48
C LEU A 595 8.67 15.52 23.43
N GLY A 596 8.21 14.28 23.32
CA GLY A 596 9.06 13.10 23.24
C GLY A 596 9.29 12.39 24.57
N LEU A 597 8.48 12.69 25.60
CA LEU A 597 8.43 11.87 26.81
C LEU A 597 7.69 10.56 26.53
N ASP A 598 8.08 9.50 27.22
CA ASP A 598 7.39 8.21 27.12
C ASP A 598 6.00 8.29 27.77
N PRO A 599 4.96 7.70 27.16
CA PRO A 599 3.62 7.72 27.73
C PRO A 599 3.56 7.08 29.14
N ALA A 600 2.91 7.78 30.06
CA ALA A 600 2.62 7.36 31.42
C ALA A 600 1.10 7.21 31.65
N PRO A 601 0.64 6.52 32.71
CA PRO A 601 -0.78 6.33 33.00
C PRO A 601 -1.64 7.60 32.99
N LYS A 602 -1.05 8.77 33.31
CA LYS A 602 -1.73 10.07 33.22
C LYS A 602 -2.13 10.43 31.77
N ASP A 603 -1.34 10.00 30.79
CA ASP A 603 -1.54 10.33 29.38
C ASP A 603 -2.75 9.59 28.81
N ASP A 604 -3.00 8.36 29.24
CA ASP A 604 -4.23 7.63 28.92
C ASP A 604 -5.46 8.39 29.44
N VAL A 605 -5.39 8.97 30.65
CA VAL A 605 -6.48 9.78 31.21
C VAL A 605 -6.68 11.08 30.43
N ILE A 606 -5.60 11.77 30.07
CA ILE A 606 -5.67 12.97 29.22
C ILE A 606 -6.36 12.66 27.88
N GLN A 607 -6.01 11.52 27.28
CA GLN A 607 -6.61 11.07 26.02
C GLN A 607 -8.10 10.70 26.17
N VAL A 608 -8.55 10.19 27.33
CA VAL A 608 -10.00 10.08 27.64
C VAL A 608 -10.66 11.46 27.60
N GLY A 609 -10.02 12.49 28.16
CA GLY A 609 -10.50 13.86 28.07
C GLY A 609 -10.69 14.31 26.62
N TYR A 610 -9.71 14.07 25.76
CA TYR A 610 -9.79 14.40 24.33
C TYR A 610 -10.92 13.65 23.62
N ALA A 611 -11.07 12.36 23.90
CA ALA A 611 -12.14 11.53 23.35
C ALA A 611 -13.54 12.03 23.76
N ILE A 612 -13.72 12.45 25.01
CA ILE A 612 -14.98 13.00 25.51
C ILE A 612 -15.27 14.40 24.92
N LEU A 613 -14.25 15.23 24.70
CA LEU A 613 -14.44 16.50 23.98
C LEU A 613 -14.95 16.27 22.56
N TYR A 614 -14.35 15.32 21.84
CA TYR A 614 -14.78 14.94 20.50
C TYR A 614 -16.22 14.41 20.49
N ALA A 615 -16.54 13.49 21.41
CA ALA A 615 -17.89 12.98 21.60
C ALA A 615 -18.88 14.14 21.87
N GLY A 616 -18.50 15.11 22.70
CA GLY A 616 -19.30 16.28 23.05
C GLY A 616 -19.45 17.35 21.96
N GLY A 617 -18.91 17.14 20.77
CA GLY A 617 -19.11 18.04 19.63
C GLY A 617 -17.96 19.00 19.35
N PHE A 618 -16.84 18.92 20.07
CA PHE A 618 -15.64 19.67 19.71
C PHE A 618 -15.00 19.05 18.46
N ASP A 619 -14.71 19.86 17.44
CA ASP A 619 -14.03 19.39 16.23
C ASP A 619 -12.53 19.14 16.52
N PHE A 620 -12.28 18.02 17.17
CA PHE A 620 -10.94 17.59 17.53
C PHE A 620 -10.11 17.31 16.27
N HIS A 621 -10.72 16.80 15.20
CA HIS A 621 -10.05 16.53 13.92
C HIS A 621 -9.55 17.80 13.23
N GLU A 622 -10.34 18.87 13.25
CA GLU A 622 -9.89 20.20 12.80
C GLU A 622 -8.79 20.74 13.70
N LYS A 623 -8.93 20.60 15.02
CA LYS A 623 -7.91 21.08 15.97
C LYS A 623 -6.57 20.37 15.79
N LEU A 624 -6.60 19.06 15.50
CA LEU A 624 -5.42 18.26 15.17
C LEU A 624 -4.74 18.65 13.86
N LYS A 625 -5.35 19.51 13.03
CA LYS A 625 -4.74 20.08 11.81
C LYS A 625 -4.05 21.42 12.05
N SER A 626 -4.26 22.07 13.20
CA SER A 626 -3.59 23.34 13.53
C SER A 626 -2.05 23.20 13.48
N PRO A 627 -1.30 24.30 13.24
CA PRO A 627 0.16 24.30 13.36
C PRO A 627 0.64 23.77 14.71
N ASP A 628 1.81 23.12 14.75
CA ASP A 628 2.32 22.47 15.97
C ASP A 628 2.37 23.41 17.19
N ASN A 629 2.83 24.65 17.00
CA ASN A 629 2.90 25.64 18.07
C ASN A 629 1.52 25.95 18.68
N GLU A 630 0.48 26.05 17.85
CA GLU A 630 -0.89 26.34 18.30
C GLU A 630 -1.51 25.14 18.99
N LEU A 631 -1.33 23.94 18.44
CA LEU A 631 -1.82 22.70 19.02
C LEU A 631 -1.17 22.45 20.38
N MET A 632 0.16 22.60 20.47
CA MET A 632 0.91 22.42 21.71
C MET A 632 0.52 23.44 22.77
N ASN A 633 0.37 24.71 22.40
CA ASN A 633 -0.13 25.72 23.33
C ASN A 633 -1.54 25.37 23.83
N TRP A 634 -2.46 24.98 22.94
CA TRP A 634 -3.80 24.59 23.35
C TRP A 634 -3.82 23.38 24.29
N LYS A 635 -3.03 22.34 24.02
CA LYS A 635 -2.92 21.17 24.90
C LYS A 635 -2.42 21.56 26.29
N ARG A 636 -1.43 22.45 26.35
CA ARG A 636 -0.90 22.96 27.62
C ARG A 636 -1.95 23.76 28.40
N GLU A 637 -2.62 24.71 27.74
CA GLU A 637 -3.61 25.56 28.41
C GLU A 637 -4.89 24.82 28.78
N LEU A 638 -5.27 23.76 28.05
CA LEU A 638 -6.42 22.91 28.39
C LEU A 638 -6.24 22.26 29.76
N ILE A 639 -5.01 21.87 30.11
CA ILE A 639 -4.69 21.25 31.38
C ILE A 639 -4.41 22.30 32.46
N ARG A 640 -3.74 23.41 32.11
CA ARG A 640 -3.37 24.47 33.06
C ARG A 640 -4.55 25.35 33.49
N ALA A 641 -5.46 25.66 32.58
CA ALA A 641 -6.58 26.57 32.78
C ALA A 641 -7.83 26.05 32.02
N PRO A 642 -8.40 24.90 32.42
CA PRO A 642 -9.50 24.27 31.70
C PRO A 642 -10.75 25.14 31.60
N GLY A 643 -11.08 25.90 32.66
CA GLY A 643 -12.26 26.77 32.67
C GLY A 643 -12.23 27.90 31.63
N GLU A 644 -11.04 28.30 31.18
CA GLU A 644 -10.83 29.31 30.14
C GLU A 644 -10.74 28.68 28.74
N THR A 645 -10.13 27.49 28.65
CA THR A 645 -9.81 26.82 27.37
C THR A 645 -10.95 25.97 26.83
N LEU A 646 -11.79 25.39 27.69
CA LEU A 646 -12.88 24.51 27.27
C LEU A 646 -13.95 25.27 26.46
N PRO A 647 -14.46 24.69 25.37
CA PRO A 647 -15.60 25.25 24.64
C PRO A 647 -16.79 25.46 25.57
N LEU A 648 -17.56 26.54 25.34
CA LEU A 648 -18.67 26.94 26.23
C LEU A 648 -19.64 25.80 26.54
N MET A 649 -19.96 24.98 25.54
CA MET A 649 -20.89 23.85 25.66
C MET A 649 -20.36 22.71 26.55
N LEU A 650 -19.04 22.64 26.72
CA LEU A 650 -18.30 21.57 27.41
C LEU A 650 -17.67 22.03 28.74
N LYS A 651 -17.89 23.28 29.16
CA LYS A 651 -17.37 23.80 30.45
C LYS A 651 -17.87 23.04 31.67
N PHE A 652 -18.94 22.27 31.57
CA PHE A 652 -19.37 21.39 32.66
C PHE A 652 -18.33 20.30 32.99
N LEU A 653 -17.39 20.00 32.07
CA LEU A 653 -16.27 19.07 32.29
C LEU A 653 -15.09 19.68 33.06
N THR A 654 -15.16 20.96 33.45
CA THR A 654 -14.06 21.66 34.15
C THR A 654 -13.56 20.89 35.38
N PRO A 655 -14.42 20.37 36.29
CA PRO A 655 -13.93 19.63 37.47
C PRO A 655 -13.07 18.41 37.12
N PHE A 656 -13.36 17.72 36.01
CA PHE A 656 -12.55 16.61 35.54
C PHE A 656 -11.19 17.08 35.03
N PHE A 657 -11.15 18.09 34.17
CA PHE A 657 -9.88 18.59 33.64
C PHE A 657 -8.99 19.29 34.68
N GLU A 658 -9.57 19.91 35.71
CA GLU A 658 -8.81 20.44 36.84
C GLU A 658 -8.03 19.32 37.54
N GLU A 659 -8.67 18.17 37.79
CA GLU A 659 -8.00 17.02 38.40
C GLU A 659 -6.96 16.37 37.47
N VAL A 660 -7.23 16.34 36.17
CA VAL A 660 -6.25 15.88 35.17
C VAL A 660 -4.99 16.75 35.21
N GLY A 661 -5.11 18.05 35.48
CA GLY A 661 -3.98 18.98 35.60
C GLY A 661 -3.11 18.80 36.84
N GLU A 662 -3.62 18.12 37.87
CA GLU A 662 -2.86 17.78 39.07
C GLU A 662 -2.09 16.45 38.94
N LEU A 663 -2.29 15.71 37.84
CA LEU A 663 -1.59 14.44 37.60
C LEU A 663 -0.11 14.67 37.24
N ILE A 664 0.77 13.98 37.95
CA ILE A 664 2.23 14.01 37.74
C ILE A 664 2.77 12.59 37.54
N ASP A 665 3.86 12.45 36.77
CA ASP A 665 4.41 11.14 36.36
C ASP A 665 4.88 10.24 37.51
N ILE A 666 5.21 10.86 38.65
CA ILE A 666 5.85 10.19 39.78
C ILE A 666 4.81 9.49 40.67
N LEU A 667 3.55 9.90 40.62
CA LEU A 667 2.50 9.38 41.49
C LEU A 667 1.51 8.49 40.71
N PRO A 668 1.02 7.40 41.32
CA PRO A 668 -0.03 6.61 40.71
C PRO A 668 -1.30 7.46 40.56
N VAL A 669 -1.98 7.30 39.43
CA VAL A 669 -3.21 8.02 39.13
C VAL A 669 -4.31 7.65 40.13
N ASN A 670 -4.90 8.65 40.79
CA ASN A 670 -6.03 8.46 41.69
C ASN A 670 -7.36 8.40 40.91
N HIS A 671 -7.67 7.22 40.38
CA HIS A 671 -8.87 6.99 39.58
C HIS A 671 -10.18 7.23 40.34
N ASP A 672 -10.21 7.00 41.66
CA ASP A 672 -11.40 7.24 42.47
C ASP A 672 -11.71 8.73 42.59
N LEU A 673 -10.67 9.56 42.73
CA LEU A 673 -10.81 11.01 42.71
C LEU A 673 -11.26 11.51 41.32
N LEU A 674 -10.68 10.98 40.23
CA LEU A 674 -11.14 11.30 38.86
C LEU A 674 -12.63 10.97 38.66
N LYS A 675 -13.09 9.80 39.12
CA LYS A 675 -14.50 9.40 39.08
C LYS A 675 -15.39 10.32 39.92
N GLN A 676 -14.92 10.75 41.10
CA GLN A 676 -15.62 11.74 41.91
C GLN A 676 -15.75 13.09 41.19
N ARG A 677 -14.70 13.53 40.49
CA ARG A 677 -14.68 14.77 39.70
C ARG A 677 -15.59 14.70 38.48
N ILE A 678 -15.65 13.55 37.82
CA ILE A 678 -16.63 13.28 36.75
C ILE A 678 -18.06 13.39 37.29
N GLN A 679 -18.34 12.83 38.47
CA GLN A 679 -19.65 12.99 39.13
C GLN A 679 -19.97 14.45 39.49
N GLN A 680 -18.98 15.27 39.84
CA GLN A 680 -19.16 16.70 40.10
C GLN A 680 -19.49 17.52 38.84
N CYS A 681 -19.14 17.02 37.65
CA CYS A 681 -19.46 17.68 36.38
C CYS A 681 -20.98 17.74 36.11
N LEU A 682 -21.75 16.79 36.65
CA LEU A 682 -23.21 16.77 36.59
C LEU A 682 -23.82 16.14 37.87
N PRO A 683 -23.92 16.91 38.98
CA PRO A 683 -24.30 16.39 40.30
C PRO A 683 -25.71 15.80 40.39
N GLU A 684 -26.62 16.21 39.51
CA GLU A 684 -28.02 15.79 39.49
C GLU A 684 -28.25 14.36 38.98
N MET A 685 -27.24 13.74 38.38
CA MET A 685 -27.32 12.37 37.84
C MET A 685 -26.36 11.41 38.55
N ASN A 686 -26.52 10.10 38.35
CA ASN A 686 -25.53 9.11 38.79
C ASN A 686 -24.59 8.74 37.63
N ALA A 687 -23.33 9.17 37.68
CA ALA A 687 -22.30 8.89 36.68
C ALA A 687 -21.98 7.39 36.53
N SER A 688 -22.18 6.60 37.59
CA SER A 688 -21.93 5.15 37.60
C SER A 688 -23.08 4.31 37.04
N SER A 689 -24.20 4.94 36.67
CA SER A 689 -25.36 4.22 36.13
C SER A 689 -25.08 3.58 34.77
N ALA A 690 -25.78 2.48 34.48
CA ALA A 690 -25.65 1.76 33.22
C ALA A 690 -26.03 2.64 32.02
N LEU A 691 -25.35 2.41 30.90
CA LEU A 691 -25.73 2.97 29.61
C LEU A 691 -26.81 2.09 28.98
N THR A 692 -27.72 2.69 28.22
CA THR A 692 -28.76 1.95 27.50
C THR A 692 -28.59 2.15 26.01
N LEU A 693 -28.57 1.06 25.24
CA LEU A 693 -28.49 1.11 23.78
C LEU A 693 -29.87 0.80 23.18
N THR A 694 -30.37 1.71 22.37
CA THR A 694 -31.63 1.55 21.63
C THR A 694 -31.38 1.74 20.14
N GLU A 695 -32.34 1.34 19.31
CA GLU A 695 -32.30 1.62 17.88
C GLU A 695 -33.47 2.55 17.53
N GLU A 696 -33.16 3.66 16.86
CA GLU A 696 -34.15 4.59 16.32
C GLU A 696 -33.83 4.82 14.83
N ASP A 697 -34.82 4.61 13.96
CA ASP A 697 -34.68 4.76 12.50
C ASP A 697 -33.49 3.97 11.91
N GLY A 698 -33.19 2.80 12.49
CA GLY A 698 -32.08 1.93 12.07
C GLY A 698 -30.69 2.40 12.54
N ASN A 699 -30.61 3.44 13.36
CA ASN A 699 -29.35 3.94 13.92
C ASN A 699 -29.27 3.67 15.43
N PRO A 700 -28.08 3.32 15.95
CA PRO A 700 -27.89 3.09 17.38
C PRO A 700 -27.95 4.41 18.15
N VAL A 701 -28.76 4.45 19.22
CA VAL A 701 -28.88 5.58 20.14
C VAL A 701 -28.48 5.14 21.55
N LEU A 702 -27.43 5.77 22.08
CA LEU A 702 -26.87 5.50 23.40
C LEU A 702 -27.37 6.56 24.41
N THR A 703 -27.92 6.15 25.54
CA THR A 703 -28.42 7.08 26.57
C THR A 703 -27.84 6.80 27.95
#